data_AF-A0A934R5T5-F1
#
_entry.id   AF-A0A934R5T5-F1
#
_cell.length_a   1.000
_cell.length_b   1.000
_cell.length_c   1.000
_cell.angle_alpha   90.00
_cell.angle_beta   90.00
_cell.angle_gamma   90.00
#
_symmetry.space_group_name_H-M   'P 1'
#
loop_
_entity.id
_entity.type
_entity.pdbx_description
1 polymer ?
#
loop_
_entity_poly.entity_id
_entity_poly.type
_entity_poly.pdbx_seq_one_letter_code
_entity_poly.pdbx_strand_id
1 'polypeptide(L)'
;MGSSKGLLSVSRFLAVFFAVISCSHAADPAWWTRTADETAFIDPAASHSINENYAPANLGQLKNVAHKAKKYLDLYVPGGAGTEVNTLVQGFTSSISETTLMANLAPVNLGQVKAVAKPFYDRLMAAGYKTKQNLINRGYPSGWSSDYPWLATTPLSENYAPANLGQLKAVFSFDVWGSLLISPRLAPLKAGVTHTFTAIATNASGVPVTSPATVWTVSAGGTIGSSTGIFSAATAGVYTVTATKGALTASTKVTVYTPALTGFTIEANQSLIKTGQSVGLSAEGEDQYGNSFDFTGTVWSVVSGGGSISGTTANATYTAGSAGATVTIKAVKAGVEATTTVEVYLPVLTTFSISGTDTVLRTSSPMVFTAVGLDQHGSSFSLSSGMTWSVVSGGGSFTGTPAGATATYNSGTTASVVTIKAKKGTVETTTTVEVYVAAIDSLTLEGNSGTMRTSTSMAFTAAGLDQKGKPITLSGMTWSIVSGGGSFTGTPTAATATYNSGTTATTATIKVKKGTKEATASVIVYVPVMSLTITPTSVTVPVSSTQTFSATAKDQYNRTMTATFTWTRTGVGSISGSGSSITYSSGASAGSATVKVTVGSLNATANVTVQVRQAARVEISPQGAIVLAGPGSKLQYTADCYDQFDASISSPVTWSVTPAAGTISSTGLLTTGTTAGTYTVTGTSGSGSDTAEVTVVTGLTAPTGLEAEARYTRVVLSWDDYFDFGDGTSFDHYNVYRATSSGGPFTDVADITTQSPSKHIDRGLTTGTTYWYYITVVHKDEHGNKAETPASNIVSATPVPIPLVGPMDVAFILDNTGSMDDSIDNIRFELQDIISDIAAASSGSYRLALLTPDTEISNTRLEFSSANGTAFSAALNGDLDADGVLAPESTDLCLKNLLAAGVELSGSPLLPTTAPFRTPFRTEAKKVILMITDALPSGGNDIFIEDENLVMPTSDEYRAHRYAKKAAALGIQIACVAVEGGALGTPAFERIMEDYYAGFTTPPGKTPIYITVPSNGIGAASAVLDVIEQSAP
;
A
#
# COMPACT_ATOMS: atom_id res chain seq x y z
N MET A 1 -17.57 -105.26 -46.10
CA MET A 1 -16.75 -105.11 -47.33
C MET A 1 -17.03 -103.71 -47.85
N GLY A 2 -16.21 -102.70 -47.55
CA GLY A 2 -15.09 -102.19 -48.39
C GLY A 2 -15.63 -101.24 -49.47
N SER A 3 -15.09 -100.06 -49.82
CA SER A 3 -13.92 -99.27 -49.43
C SER A 3 -14.07 -97.83 -49.97
N SER A 4 -13.32 -96.89 -49.37
CA SER A 4 -12.61 -95.73 -49.98
C SER A 4 -13.32 -94.66 -50.85
N LYS A 5 -13.07 -93.41 -50.40
CA LYS A 5 -12.72 -92.16 -51.11
C LYS A 5 -13.74 -91.51 -52.08
N GLY A 6 -14.00 -90.23 -51.80
CA GLY A 6 -13.89 -89.19 -52.82
C GLY A 6 -15.09 -88.25 -52.97
N LEU A 7 -14.80 -86.97 -52.69
CA LEU A 7 -15.47 -85.74 -53.13
C LEU A 7 -16.76 -85.28 -52.43
N LEU A 8 -16.61 -84.10 -51.83
CA LEU A 8 -17.61 -83.19 -51.27
C LEU A 8 -18.24 -82.32 -52.37
N SER A 9 -19.53 -82.01 -52.20
CA SER A 9 -20.11 -80.64 -52.28
C SER A 9 -21.65 -80.68 -52.20
N VAL A 10 -22.22 -79.57 -51.74
CA VAL A 10 -23.57 -79.02 -52.00
C VAL A 10 -24.61 -79.05 -50.86
N SER A 11 -24.85 -77.83 -50.38
CA SER A 11 -26.00 -77.16 -49.73
C SER A 11 -27.42 -77.72 -49.86
N ARG A 12 -28.24 -77.47 -48.80
CA ARG A 12 -29.57 -76.76 -48.76
C ARG A 12 -30.31 -77.10 -47.44
N PHE A 13 -30.68 -76.16 -46.55
CA PHE A 13 -31.75 -75.13 -46.55
C PHE A 13 -33.07 -75.56 -45.84
N LEU A 14 -33.49 -74.80 -44.80
CA LEU A 14 -34.83 -74.19 -44.58
C LEU A 14 -35.58 -74.44 -43.22
N ALA A 15 -35.77 -73.32 -42.48
CA ALA A 15 -36.92 -72.84 -41.66
C ALA A 15 -37.39 -73.54 -40.35
N VAL A 16 -37.99 -72.93 -39.30
CA VAL A 16 -38.24 -71.57 -38.74
C VAL A 16 -39.02 -71.82 -37.41
N PHE A 17 -38.81 -71.07 -36.31
CA PHE A 17 -39.86 -70.36 -35.50
C PHE A 17 -39.35 -69.77 -34.15
N PHE A 18 -39.36 -68.42 -34.10
CA PHE A 18 -39.53 -67.49 -32.96
C PHE A 18 -38.90 -67.79 -31.59
N ALA A 19 -37.78 -67.12 -31.31
CA ALA A 19 -37.50 -66.58 -29.98
C ALA A 19 -37.04 -65.12 -30.13
N VAL A 20 -37.78 -64.21 -29.50
CA VAL A 20 -37.36 -62.83 -29.27
C VAL A 20 -36.06 -62.92 -28.47
N ILE A 21 -34.92 -62.69 -29.12
CA ILE A 21 -33.68 -62.43 -28.40
C ILE A 21 -33.82 -61.02 -27.84
N SER A 22 -34.44 -60.94 -26.66
CA SER A 22 -34.16 -59.88 -25.72
C SER A 22 -32.66 -59.92 -25.52
N CYS A 23 -31.93 -59.00 -26.15
CA CYS A 23 -30.51 -58.84 -25.92
C CYS A 23 -30.35 -58.34 -24.48
N SER A 24 -30.29 -59.28 -23.53
CA SER A 24 -29.94 -59.00 -22.15
C SER A 24 -28.50 -58.48 -22.17
N HIS A 25 -28.35 -57.16 -22.14
CA HIS A 25 -27.05 -56.52 -21.96
C HIS A 25 -26.55 -56.90 -20.56
N ALA A 26 -25.26 -57.24 -20.46
CA ALA A 26 -24.61 -57.40 -19.17
C ALA A 26 -24.85 -56.14 -18.32
N ALA A 27 -25.09 -56.32 -17.03
CA ALA A 27 -25.25 -55.19 -16.12
C ALA A 27 -24.05 -54.25 -16.28
N ASP A 28 -24.35 -52.95 -16.37
CA ASP A 28 -23.33 -51.93 -16.49
C ASP A 28 -22.29 -52.08 -15.37
N PRO A 29 -20.98 -52.08 -15.67
CA PRO A 29 -19.95 -52.20 -14.65
C PRO A 29 -20.07 -51.11 -13.58
N ALA A 30 -19.73 -51.38 -12.32
CA ALA A 30 -19.88 -50.40 -11.25
C ALA A 30 -19.17 -49.05 -11.56
N TRP A 31 -18.01 -49.08 -12.24
CA TRP A 31 -17.23 -47.91 -12.66
C TRP A 31 -17.88 -47.07 -13.78
N TRP A 32 -18.85 -47.65 -14.49
CA TRP A 32 -19.65 -47.02 -15.54
C TRP A 32 -20.79 -46.16 -14.95
N THR A 33 -21.27 -46.50 -13.76
CA THR A 33 -22.31 -45.74 -13.04
C THR A 33 -21.75 -44.50 -12.33
N ARG A 34 -22.61 -43.52 -12.02
CA ARG A 34 -22.26 -42.29 -11.27
C ARG A 34 -21.91 -42.63 -9.82
N THR A 35 -20.63 -42.82 -9.52
CA THR A 35 -20.11 -42.83 -8.14
C THR A 35 -19.75 -41.41 -7.69
N ALA A 36 -19.66 -41.20 -6.38
CA ALA A 36 -19.33 -39.89 -5.77
C ALA A 36 -17.94 -39.34 -6.18
N ASP A 37 -17.03 -40.22 -6.60
CA ASP A 37 -15.74 -39.85 -7.19
C ASP A 37 -15.75 -40.26 -8.69
N GLU A 38 -15.98 -39.27 -9.55
CA GLU A 38 -16.09 -39.46 -11.01
C GLU A 38 -14.72 -39.64 -11.71
N THR A 39 -13.60 -39.43 -11.00
CA THR A 39 -12.22 -39.51 -11.53
C THR A 39 -11.40 -40.67 -10.98
N ALA A 40 -11.86 -41.35 -9.92
CA ALA A 40 -11.20 -42.53 -9.33
C ALA A 40 -10.79 -43.62 -10.34
N PHE A 41 -11.53 -43.74 -11.45
CA PHE A 41 -11.27 -44.72 -12.51
C PHE A 41 -9.98 -44.42 -13.32
N ILE A 42 -9.55 -43.17 -13.36
CA ILE A 42 -8.36 -42.68 -14.09
C ILE A 42 -7.12 -42.69 -13.18
N ASP A 43 -7.32 -42.69 -11.85
CA ASP A 43 -6.25 -42.81 -10.87
C ASP A 43 -5.64 -44.23 -10.93
N PRO A 44 -4.35 -44.37 -11.28
CA PRO A 44 -3.69 -45.68 -11.32
C PRO A 44 -3.65 -46.39 -9.96
N ALA A 45 -3.91 -45.69 -8.85
CA ALA A 45 -3.91 -46.25 -7.50
C ALA A 45 -5.26 -46.88 -7.09
N ALA A 46 -6.33 -46.71 -7.87
CA ALA A 46 -7.65 -47.25 -7.53
C ALA A 46 -7.71 -48.79 -7.75
N SER A 47 -8.25 -49.51 -6.77
CA SER A 47 -8.41 -50.97 -6.84
C SER A 47 -9.49 -51.35 -7.86
N HIS A 48 -9.11 -52.03 -8.94
CA HIS A 48 -10.05 -52.53 -9.95
C HIS A 48 -10.10 -54.06 -9.94
N SER A 49 -11.29 -54.65 -10.11
CA SER A 49 -11.41 -56.10 -10.23
C SER A 49 -10.73 -56.59 -11.53
N ILE A 50 -9.83 -57.58 -11.41
CA ILE A 50 -9.07 -58.12 -12.54
C ILE A 50 -9.96 -58.83 -13.58
N ASN A 51 -11.11 -59.36 -13.14
CA ASN A 51 -11.97 -60.21 -13.96
C ASN A 51 -12.66 -59.44 -15.09
N GLU A 52 -12.84 -58.12 -14.98
CA GLU A 52 -13.48 -57.30 -16.02
C GLU A 52 -12.53 -56.80 -17.11
N ASN A 53 -11.21 -56.80 -16.86
CA ASN A 53 -10.24 -56.17 -17.77
C ASN A 53 -10.09 -56.90 -19.12
N TYR A 54 -10.59 -58.12 -19.23
CA TYR A 54 -10.53 -58.93 -20.46
C TYR A 54 -11.79 -58.81 -21.34
N ALA A 55 -12.85 -58.12 -20.88
CA ALA A 55 -14.08 -57.96 -21.66
C ALA A 55 -13.90 -56.96 -22.81
N PRO A 56 -14.62 -57.10 -23.95
CA PRO A 56 -14.59 -56.13 -25.04
C PRO A 56 -15.06 -54.74 -24.60
N ALA A 57 -14.37 -53.69 -25.04
CA ALA A 57 -14.79 -52.32 -24.84
C ALA A 57 -15.81 -51.88 -25.91
N ASN A 58 -16.79 -51.07 -25.53
CA ASN A 58 -17.78 -50.50 -26.45
C ASN A 58 -17.65 -48.97 -26.59
N LEU A 59 -18.37 -48.42 -27.57
CA LEU A 59 -18.29 -47.01 -27.94
C LEU A 59 -18.79 -46.07 -26.84
N GLY A 60 -19.82 -46.46 -26.09
CA GLY A 60 -20.28 -45.74 -24.92
C GLY A 60 -19.19 -45.65 -23.87
N GLN A 61 -18.55 -46.78 -23.56
CA GLN A 61 -17.41 -46.92 -22.62
C GLN A 61 -16.28 -45.96 -22.97
N LEU A 62 -15.89 -45.91 -24.24
CA LEU A 62 -14.87 -44.99 -24.71
C LEU A 62 -15.27 -43.51 -24.50
N LYS A 63 -16.51 -43.13 -24.86
CA LYS A 63 -17.01 -41.75 -24.69
C LYS A 63 -17.07 -41.33 -23.22
N ASN A 64 -17.55 -42.20 -22.34
CA ASN A 64 -17.66 -41.92 -20.91
C ASN A 64 -16.26 -41.76 -20.27
N VAL A 65 -15.33 -42.67 -20.58
CA VAL A 65 -13.96 -42.58 -20.07
C VAL A 65 -13.28 -41.30 -20.58
N ALA A 66 -13.48 -40.92 -21.84
CA ALA A 66 -12.98 -39.65 -22.38
C ALA A 66 -13.60 -38.42 -21.68
N HIS A 67 -14.89 -38.44 -21.33
CA HIS A 67 -15.53 -37.37 -20.56
C HIS A 67 -14.95 -37.24 -19.14
N LYS A 68 -14.73 -38.37 -18.47
CA LYS A 68 -14.07 -38.42 -17.16
C LYS A 68 -12.61 -37.95 -17.24
N ALA A 69 -11.90 -38.34 -18.29
CA ALA A 69 -10.52 -37.93 -18.58
C ALA A 69 -10.42 -36.42 -18.79
N LYS A 70 -11.39 -35.82 -19.49
CA LYS A 70 -11.47 -34.38 -19.69
C LYS A 70 -11.65 -33.66 -18.36
N LYS A 71 -12.58 -34.14 -17.52
CA LYS A 71 -12.80 -33.60 -16.17
C LYS A 71 -11.54 -33.71 -15.30
N TYR A 72 -10.81 -34.81 -15.41
CA TYR A 72 -9.53 -35.01 -14.71
C TYR A 72 -8.48 -33.98 -15.14
N LEU A 73 -8.34 -33.72 -16.44
CA LEU A 73 -7.43 -32.67 -16.94
C LEU A 73 -7.86 -31.26 -16.51
N ASP A 74 -9.16 -30.95 -16.52
CA ASP A 74 -9.67 -29.66 -16.04
C ASP A 74 -9.33 -29.39 -14.58
N LEU A 75 -9.27 -30.43 -13.76
CA LEU A 75 -8.98 -30.32 -12.33
C LEU A 75 -7.48 -30.18 -12.05
N TYR A 76 -6.63 -30.85 -12.84
CA TYR A 76 -5.24 -31.11 -12.43
C TYR A 76 -4.17 -30.62 -13.42
N VAL A 77 -4.54 -30.20 -14.63
CA VAL A 77 -3.60 -29.69 -15.64
C VAL A 77 -3.73 -28.16 -15.78
N PRO A 78 -2.64 -27.37 -15.69
CA PRO A 78 -2.69 -25.91 -15.88
C PRO A 78 -3.29 -25.55 -17.24
N GLY A 79 -4.36 -24.74 -17.27
CA GLY A 79 -5.13 -24.43 -18.48
C GLY A 79 -6.17 -25.50 -18.86
N GLY A 80 -6.43 -26.47 -17.98
CA GLY A 80 -7.46 -27.51 -18.10
C GLY A 80 -7.27 -28.45 -19.29
N ALA A 81 -8.36 -29.06 -19.77
CA ALA A 81 -8.30 -30.01 -20.89
C ALA A 81 -7.88 -29.40 -22.24
N GLY A 82 -7.92 -28.07 -22.40
CA GLY A 82 -7.57 -27.40 -23.64
C GLY A 82 -8.60 -27.57 -24.77
N THR A 83 -8.45 -26.78 -25.83
CA THR A 83 -9.46 -26.61 -26.88
C THR A 83 -9.73 -27.90 -27.67
N GLU A 84 -8.70 -28.68 -27.99
CA GLU A 84 -8.87 -29.91 -28.79
C GLU A 84 -9.65 -31.00 -28.05
N VAL A 85 -9.32 -31.24 -26.78
CA VAL A 85 -10.03 -32.21 -25.93
C VAL A 85 -11.47 -31.74 -25.66
N ASN A 86 -11.66 -30.44 -25.39
CA ASN A 86 -12.98 -29.86 -25.21
C ASN A 86 -13.87 -30.07 -26.44
N THR A 87 -13.33 -29.78 -27.64
CA THR A 87 -14.04 -29.94 -28.91
C THR A 87 -14.38 -31.42 -29.18
N LEU A 88 -13.42 -32.32 -28.96
CA LEU A 88 -13.61 -33.77 -29.11
C LEU A 88 -14.76 -34.28 -28.22
N VAL A 89 -14.73 -33.95 -26.93
CA VAL A 89 -15.73 -34.42 -25.96
C VAL A 89 -17.09 -33.76 -26.18
N GLN A 90 -17.13 -32.49 -26.56
CA GLN A 90 -18.37 -31.78 -26.92
C GLN A 90 -19.05 -32.40 -28.15
N GLY A 91 -18.27 -32.96 -29.08
CA GLY A 91 -18.77 -33.67 -30.26
C GLY A 91 -19.43 -35.02 -29.95
N PHE A 92 -19.30 -35.55 -28.73
CA PHE A 92 -20.00 -36.76 -28.33
C PHE A 92 -21.48 -36.46 -28.06
N THR A 93 -22.33 -36.76 -29.04
CA THR A 93 -23.78 -36.47 -28.97
C THR A 93 -24.44 -37.05 -27.72
N SER A 94 -25.22 -36.23 -27.01
CA SER A 94 -26.08 -36.64 -25.88
C SER A 94 -27.47 -37.15 -26.32
N SER A 95 -27.71 -37.31 -27.62
CA SER A 95 -28.98 -37.78 -28.18
C SER A 95 -29.29 -39.21 -27.75
N ILE A 96 -30.44 -39.41 -27.11
CA ILE A 96 -30.93 -40.70 -26.59
C ILE A 96 -31.87 -41.43 -27.56
N SER A 97 -31.70 -41.28 -28.87
CA SER A 97 -32.47 -42.09 -29.82
C SER A 97 -32.14 -43.57 -29.67
N GLU A 98 -33.09 -44.46 -29.93
CA GLU A 98 -32.91 -45.92 -29.87
C GLU A 98 -31.72 -46.38 -30.74
N THR A 99 -31.55 -45.74 -31.90
CA THR A 99 -30.38 -45.86 -32.80
C THR A 99 -29.06 -45.43 -32.15
N THR A 100 -29.06 -44.35 -31.38
CA THR A 100 -27.85 -43.86 -30.68
C THR A 100 -27.48 -44.75 -29.50
N LEU A 101 -28.47 -45.32 -28.81
CA LEU A 101 -28.28 -46.27 -27.72
C LEU A 101 -27.65 -47.57 -28.23
N MET A 102 -28.16 -48.10 -29.35
CA MET A 102 -27.57 -49.27 -30.02
C MET A 102 -26.14 -49.00 -30.53
N ALA A 103 -25.87 -47.79 -31.04
CA ALA A 103 -24.54 -47.41 -31.50
C ALA A 103 -23.51 -47.33 -30.35
N ASN A 104 -23.92 -46.91 -29.15
CA ASN A 104 -23.04 -46.88 -27.97
C ASN A 104 -22.67 -48.27 -27.44
N LEU A 105 -23.40 -49.32 -27.85
CA LEU A 105 -23.12 -50.71 -27.46
C LEU A 105 -22.22 -51.43 -28.48
N ALA A 106 -21.88 -50.76 -29.59
CA ALA A 106 -20.98 -51.32 -30.59
C ALA A 106 -19.54 -51.47 -30.04
N PRO A 107 -18.85 -52.59 -30.34
CA PRO A 107 -17.46 -52.77 -29.93
C PRO A 107 -16.55 -51.73 -30.59
N VAL A 108 -15.53 -51.27 -29.86
CA VAL A 108 -14.51 -50.36 -30.41
C VAL A 108 -13.23 -51.12 -30.73
N ASN A 109 -12.56 -50.70 -31.79
CA ASN A 109 -11.23 -51.21 -32.14
C ASN A 109 -10.12 -50.36 -31.53
N LEU A 110 -8.89 -50.89 -31.51
CA LEU A 110 -7.73 -50.20 -30.95
C LEU A 110 -7.42 -48.88 -31.66
N GLY A 111 -7.68 -48.78 -32.98
CA GLY A 111 -7.49 -47.54 -33.74
C GLY A 111 -8.40 -46.41 -33.23
N GLN A 112 -9.66 -46.71 -32.95
CA GLN A 112 -10.62 -45.76 -32.38
C GLN A 112 -10.23 -45.32 -30.97
N VAL A 113 -9.76 -46.25 -30.13
CA VAL A 113 -9.26 -45.93 -28.78
C VAL A 113 -8.05 -45.00 -28.86
N LYS A 114 -7.06 -45.29 -29.73
CA LYS A 114 -5.89 -44.43 -29.96
C LYS A 114 -6.29 -43.05 -30.47
N ALA A 115 -7.22 -42.98 -31.43
CA ALA A 115 -7.69 -41.71 -32.00
C ALA A 115 -8.34 -40.79 -30.96
N VAL A 116 -9.13 -41.35 -30.04
CA VAL A 116 -9.74 -40.58 -28.94
C VAL A 116 -8.72 -40.24 -27.86
N ALA A 117 -7.75 -41.11 -27.58
CA ALA A 117 -6.74 -40.88 -26.53
C ALA A 117 -5.65 -39.87 -26.95
N LYS A 118 -5.29 -39.81 -28.24
CA LYS A 118 -4.18 -38.99 -28.73
C LYS A 118 -4.26 -37.51 -28.31
N PRO A 119 -5.40 -36.79 -28.45
CA PRO A 119 -5.48 -35.38 -28.05
C PRO A 119 -5.23 -35.15 -26.56
N PHE A 120 -5.51 -36.14 -25.70
CA PHE A 120 -5.21 -36.04 -24.27
C PHE A 120 -3.70 -36.10 -24.00
N TYR A 121 -2.98 -37.01 -24.69
CA TYR A 121 -1.51 -37.07 -24.60
C TYR A 121 -0.85 -35.83 -25.20
N ASP A 122 -1.37 -35.32 -26.33
CA ASP A 122 -0.89 -34.07 -26.93
C ASP A 122 -1.06 -32.91 -25.95
N ARG A 123 -2.22 -32.83 -25.28
CA ARG A 123 -2.48 -31.82 -24.26
C ARG A 123 -1.52 -31.91 -23.07
N LEU A 124 -1.23 -33.11 -22.59
CA LEU A 124 -0.30 -33.35 -21.49
C LEU A 124 1.12 -32.93 -21.88
N MET A 125 1.60 -33.28 -23.08
CA MET A 125 2.90 -32.85 -23.56
C MET A 125 2.99 -31.33 -23.72
N ALA A 126 1.95 -30.69 -24.26
CA ALA A 126 1.87 -29.23 -24.37
C ALA A 126 1.86 -28.53 -23.00
N ALA A 127 1.35 -29.20 -21.96
CA ALA A 127 1.45 -28.74 -20.57
C ALA A 127 2.79 -29.09 -19.90
N GLY A 128 3.77 -29.61 -20.63
CA GLY A 128 5.11 -29.93 -20.11
C GLY A 128 5.24 -31.29 -19.41
N TYR A 129 4.23 -32.16 -19.49
CA TYR A 129 4.30 -33.48 -18.85
C TYR A 129 5.16 -34.46 -19.66
N LYS A 130 6.05 -35.17 -18.97
CA LYS A 130 6.95 -36.19 -19.53
C LYS A 130 6.22 -37.52 -19.73
N THR A 131 5.24 -37.56 -20.63
CA THR A 131 4.36 -38.73 -20.87
C THR A 131 5.14 -40.02 -21.11
N LYS A 132 6.23 -39.97 -21.87
CA LYS A 132 7.15 -41.11 -22.07
C LYS A 132 7.72 -41.66 -20.76
N GLN A 133 8.25 -40.80 -19.88
CA GLN A 133 8.84 -41.23 -18.61
C GLN A 133 7.77 -41.84 -17.70
N ASN A 134 6.57 -41.26 -17.69
CA ASN A 134 5.45 -41.74 -16.90
C ASN A 134 4.97 -43.13 -17.35
N LEU A 135 5.03 -43.42 -18.66
CA LEU A 135 4.77 -44.77 -19.18
C LEU A 135 5.83 -45.77 -18.68
N ILE A 136 7.12 -45.42 -18.71
CA ILE A 136 8.21 -46.27 -18.20
C ILE A 136 8.01 -46.57 -16.71
N ASN A 137 7.69 -45.55 -15.91
CA ASN A 137 7.42 -45.70 -14.48
C ASN A 137 6.22 -46.64 -14.18
N ARG A 138 5.32 -46.80 -15.16
CA ARG A 138 4.16 -47.72 -15.11
C ARG A 138 4.45 -49.12 -15.60
N GLY A 139 5.71 -49.46 -15.84
CA GLY A 139 6.13 -50.79 -16.25
C GLY A 139 6.25 -50.99 -17.77
N TYR A 140 6.21 -49.92 -18.58
CA TYR A 140 6.68 -50.01 -19.96
C TYR A 140 8.19 -50.24 -19.98
N PRO A 141 8.74 -50.88 -21.03
CA PRO A 141 10.17 -51.16 -21.13
C PRO A 141 11.02 -49.89 -20.94
N SER A 142 12.16 -49.98 -20.27
CA SER A 142 13.07 -48.85 -20.07
C SER A 142 13.56 -48.21 -21.37
N GLY A 143 13.55 -48.95 -22.49
CA GLY A 143 13.83 -48.47 -23.84
C GLY A 143 12.63 -47.94 -24.63
N TRP A 144 11.47 -47.68 -23.99
CA TRP A 144 10.27 -47.21 -24.66
C TRP A 144 10.54 -45.88 -25.40
N SER A 145 10.20 -45.81 -26.69
CA SER A 145 10.60 -44.70 -27.56
C SER A 145 9.48 -43.71 -27.89
N SER A 146 8.24 -43.98 -27.48
CA SER A 146 7.08 -43.14 -27.83
C SER A 146 6.53 -42.38 -26.63
N ASP A 147 6.05 -41.16 -26.87
CA ASP A 147 5.29 -40.36 -25.90
C ASP A 147 3.84 -40.86 -25.70
N TYR A 148 3.43 -41.85 -26.50
CA TYR A 148 2.13 -42.52 -26.44
C TYR A 148 2.31 -43.97 -25.94
N PRO A 149 1.24 -44.60 -25.40
CA PRO A 149 1.24 -46.01 -25.01
C PRO A 149 1.20 -46.99 -26.20
N TRP A 150 1.51 -46.51 -27.41
CA TRP A 150 1.66 -47.31 -28.62
C TRP A 150 2.82 -46.77 -29.46
N LEU A 151 3.42 -47.62 -30.30
CA LEU A 151 4.51 -47.21 -31.19
C LEU A 151 3.96 -46.75 -32.55
N ALA A 152 4.60 -45.76 -33.18
CA ALA A 152 4.27 -45.33 -34.54
C ALA A 152 4.52 -46.44 -35.59
N THR A 153 5.37 -47.42 -35.27
CA THR A 153 5.70 -48.57 -36.11
C THR A 153 4.70 -49.74 -36.00
N THR A 154 3.65 -49.60 -35.17
CA THR A 154 2.65 -50.64 -35.00
C THR A 154 1.93 -50.92 -36.34
N PRO A 155 1.84 -52.18 -36.81
CA PRO A 155 1.16 -52.51 -38.06
C PRO A 155 -0.28 -51.98 -38.10
N LEU A 156 -0.70 -51.43 -39.24
CA LEU A 156 -2.07 -50.94 -39.43
C LEU A 156 -3.13 -52.02 -39.13
N SER A 157 -2.82 -53.29 -39.33
CA SER A 157 -3.69 -54.42 -39.00
C SER A 157 -4.09 -54.46 -37.52
N GLU A 158 -3.24 -54.03 -36.60
CA GLU A 158 -3.55 -54.03 -35.16
C GLU A 158 -4.56 -52.96 -34.78
N ASN A 159 -4.67 -51.87 -35.55
CA ASN A 159 -5.68 -50.85 -35.30
C ASN A 159 -7.11 -51.37 -35.53
N TYR A 160 -7.28 -52.47 -36.26
CA TYR A 160 -8.59 -53.11 -36.49
C TYR A 160 -8.95 -54.17 -35.45
N ALA A 161 -8.04 -54.51 -34.52
CA ALA A 161 -8.31 -55.47 -33.46
C ALA A 161 -9.30 -54.88 -32.43
N PRO A 162 -10.21 -55.68 -31.85
CA PRO A 162 -11.11 -55.23 -30.80
C PRO A 162 -10.32 -54.81 -29.55
N ALA A 163 -10.66 -53.67 -28.97
CA ALA A 163 -10.09 -53.23 -27.71
C ALA A 163 -10.77 -53.96 -26.55
N ASN A 164 -10.00 -54.37 -25.55
CA ASN A 164 -10.57 -54.82 -24.27
C ASN A 164 -10.64 -53.66 -23.26
N LEU A 165 -11.41 -53.87 -22.20
CA LEU A 165 -11.55 -52.88 -21.13
C LEU A 165 -10.19 -52.54 -20.53
N GLY A 166 -9.35 -53.51 -20.18
CA GLY A 166 -8.02 -53.24 -19.60
C GLY A 166 -7.17 -52.26 -20.42
N GLN A 167 -7.20 -52.38 -21.74
CA GLN A 167 -6.52 -51.47 -22.68
C GLN A 167 -7.17 -50.09 -22.71
N LEU A 168 -8.50 -50.01 -22.77
CA LEU A 168 -9.24 -48.74 -22.68
C LEU A 168 -8.94 -48.01 -21.35
N LYS A 169 -8.90 -48.76 -20.25
CA LYS A 169 -8.62 -48.27 -18.91
C LYS A 169 -7.19 -47.69 -18.84
N ALA A 170 -6.21 -48.48 -19.24
CA ALA A 170 -4.80 -48.12 -19.16
C ALA A 170 -4.43 -46.89 -20.00
N VAL A 171 -5.07 -46.69 -21.15
CA VAL A 171 -4.75 -45.58 -22.07
C VAL A 171 -5.21 -44.21 -21.56
N PHE A 172 -6.24 -44.16 -20.71
CA PHE A 172 -6.77 -42.92 -20.15
C PHE A 172 -6.37 -42.69 -18.69
N SER A 173 -5.65 -43.63 -18.09
CA SER A 173 -4.99 -43.39 -16.80
C SER A 173 -3.83 -42.43 -17.04
N PHE A 174 -3.93 -41.19 -16.57
CA PHE A 174 -2.84 -40.22 -16.68
C PHE A 174 -2.04 -40.17 -15.39
N ASP A 175 -0.77 -39.79 -15.49
CA ASP A 175 0.06 -39.47 -14.33
C ASP A 175 0.41 -37.99 -14.45
N VAL A 176 -0.36 -37.18 -13.73
CA VAL A 176 -0.25 -35.72 -13.74
C VAL A 176 0.48 -35.21 -12.48
N TRP A 177 1.10 -36.11 -11.73
CA TRP A 177 1.80 -35.78 -10.50
C TRP A 177 3.32 -35.80 -10.77
N GLY A 178 4.01 -34.74 -10.38
CA GLY A 178 5.46 -34.58 -10.52
C GLY A 178 6.19 -35.04 -9.27
N SER A 179 5.91 -34.40 -8.13
CA SER A 179 6.48 -34.75 -6.83
C SER A 179 5.43 -34.75 -5.73
N LEU A 180 5.75 -35.40 -4.61
CA LEU A 180 4.94 -35.36 -3.39
C LEU A 180 5.79 -34.68 -2.30
N LEU A 181 5.20 -33.72 -1.60
CA LEU A 181 5.81 -32.98 -0.49
C LEU A 181 4.96 -33.19 0.76
N ILE A 182 5.60 -33.34 1.93
CA ILE A 182 4.91 -33.40 3.23
C ILE A 182 5.00 -32.02 3.88
N SER A 183 3.87 -31.49 4.31
CA SER A 183 3.74 -30.19 4.98
C SER A 183 2.91 -30.29 6.27
N PRO A 184 3.26 -29.56 7.34
CA PRO A 184 4.49 -28.78 7.49
C PRO A 184 5.70 -29.69 7.78
N ARG A 185 6.92 -29.22 7.51
CA ARG A 185 8.11 -29.81 8.14
C ARG A 185 8.07 -29.42 9.61
N LEU A 186 8.10 -30.43 10.48
CA LEU A 186 7.89 -30.21 11.90
C LEU A 186 9.19 -29.90 12.65
N ALA A 187 9.14 -28.83 13.46
CA ALA A 187 10.03 -28.68 14.61
C ALA A 187 9.91 -29.90 15.55
N PRO A 188 10.92 -30.16 16.41
CA PRO A 188 10.81 -31.21 17.43
C PRO A 188 9.48 -31.08 18.19
N LEU A 189 8.73 -32.17 18.29
CA LEU A 189 7.45 -32.22 18.98
C LEU A 189 7.65 -32.59 20.44
N LYS A 190 7.00 -31.89 21.36
CA LYS A 190 6.90 -32.35 22.74
C LYS A 190 6.20 -33.71 22.77
N ALA A 191 6.77 -34.66 23.52
CA ALA A 191 6.18 -35.99 23.70
C ALA A 191 4.72 -35.90 24.18
N GLY A 192 3.83 -36.66 23.55
CA GLY A 192 2.40 -36.68 23.79
C GLY A 192 1.58 -35.65 23.00
N VAL A 193 2.22 -34.76 22.22
CA VAL A 193 1.53 -33.83 21.34
C VAL A 193 1.20 -34.50 20.00
N THR A 194 -0.02 -34.26 19.50
CA THR A 194 -0.46 -34.66 18.17
C THR A 194 -0.17 -33.56 17.15
N HIS A 195 0.20 -33.93 15.93
CA HIS A 195 0.34 -32.99 14.82
C HIS A 195 -0.25 -33.55 13.53
N THR A 196 -0.86 -32.70 12.71
CA THR A 196 -1.44 -33.13 11.43
C THR A 196 -0.49 -32.79 10.30
N PHE A 197 -0.05 -33.83 9.58
CA PHE A 197 0.62 -33.66 8.31
C PHE A 197 -0.38 -33.65 7.16
N THR A 198 -0.06 -32.86 6.14
CA THR A 198 -0.72 -32.80 4.85
C THR A 198 0.30 -33.12 3.77
N ALA A 199 -0.16 -33.64 2.64
CA ALA A 199 0.71 -33.93 1.52
C ALA A 199 0.25 -33.08 0.34
N ILE A 200 1.19 -32.38 -0.27
CA ILE A 200 0.97 -31.56 -1.45
C ILE A 200 1.61 -32.30 -2.61
N ALA A 201 0.83 -32.66 -3.61
CA ALA A 201 1.40 -33.13 -4.87
C ALA A 201 1.67 -31.89 -5.73
N THR A 202 2.85 -31.81 -6.33
CA THR A 202 3.07 -30.89 -7.45
C THR A 202 2.77 -31.62 -8.75
N ASN A 203 2.47 -30.89 -9.81
CA ASN A 203 2.52 -31.46 -11.14
C ASN A 203 3.95 -31.47 -11.71
N ALA A 204 4.12 -31.99 -12.93
CA ALA A 204 5.43 -32.07 -13.59
C ALA A 204 6.10 -30.71 -13.85
N SER A 205 5.36 -29.60 -13.72
CA SER A 205 5.82 -28.22 -13.87
C SER A 205 6.11 -27.54 -12.52
N GLY A 206 6.04 -28.26 -11.39
CA GLY A 206 6.31 -27.73 -10.05
C GLY A 206 5.12 -27.01 -9.40
N VAL A 207 3.96 -26.93 -10.06
CA VAL A 207 2.79 -26.23 -9.50
C VAL A 207 2.08 -27.10 -8.46
N PRO A 208 1.78 -26.60 -7.24
CA PRO A 208 1.00 -27.30 -6.23
C PRO A 208 -0.41 -27.63 -6.70
N VAL A 209 -0.83 -28.87 -6.50
CA VAL A 209 -2.18 -29.34 -6.81
C VAL A 209 -2.86 -29.73 -5.51
N THR A 210 -4.02 -29.15 -5.23
CA THR A 210 -4.68 -29.28 -3.93
C THR A 210 -5.24 -30.69 -3.68
N SER A 211 -4.85 -31.25 -2.52
CA SER A 211 -5.42 -32.40 -1.82
C SER A 211 -5.43 -33.77 -2.57
N PRO A 212 -4.27 -34.40 -2.79
CA PRO A 212 -4.25 -35.83 -3.12
C PRO A 212 -4.74 -36.67 -1.93
N ALA A 213 -5.63 -37.65 -2.18
CA ALA A 213 -5.91 -38.70 -1.21
C ALA A 213 -4.63 -39.55 -0.98
N THR A 214 -3.91 -39.29 0.11
CA THR A 214 -2.63 -39.93 0.46
C THR A 214 -2.77 -40.94 1.58
N VAL A 215 -1.94 -41.99 1.52
CA VAL A 215 -1.80 -42.98 2.60
C VAL A 215 -0.59 -42.61 3.45
N TRP A 216 -0.79 -42.51 4.76
CA TRP A 216 0.24 -42.13 5.73
C TRP A 216 0.74 -43.33 6.53
N THR A 217 2.05 -43.42 6.73
CA THR A 217 2.71 -44.40 7.59
C THR A 217 3.78 -43.74 8.45
N VAL A 218 4.16 -44.38 9.56
CA VAL A 218 5.24 -43.90 10.43
C VAL A 218 6.12 -45.05 10.91
N SER A 219 7.40 -44.77 11.17
CA SER A 219 8.34 -45.75 11.75
C SER A 219 7.89 -46.25 13.12
N ALA A 220 8.33 -47.46 13.49
CA ALA A 220 7.93 -48.14 14.73
C ALA A 220 8.11 -47.26 15.98
N GLY A 221 7.07 -47.22 16.83
CA GLY A 221 7.02 -46.44 18.07
C GLY A 221 6.15 -45.17 18.00
N GLY A 222 5.88 -44.66 16.80
CA GLY A 222 4.93 -43.56 16.57
C GLY A 222 3.55 -44.07 16.13
N THR A 223 2.54 -43.20 16.17
CA THR A 223 1.21 -43.46 15.59
C THR A 223 0.88 -42.39 14.56
N ILE A 224 0.31 -42.76 13.42
CA ILE A 224 -0.21 -41.81 12.43
C ILE A 224 -1.53 -42.29 11.84
N GLY A 225 -2.51 -41.39 11.70
CA GLY A 225 -3.78 -41.71 11.05
C GLY A 225 -3.59 -41.88 9.54
N SER A 226 -3.85 -43.08 9.02
CA SER A 226 -3.52 -43.47 7.64
C SER A 226 -4.18 -42.63 6.55
N SER A 227 -5.33 -42.01 6.83
CA SER A 227 -6.07 -41.13 5.91
C SER A 227 -6.15 -39.67 6.39
N THR A 228 -5.64 -39.37 7.58
CA THR A 228 -5.75 -38.04 8.21
C THR A 228 -4.40 -37.35 8.40
N GLY A 229 -3.29 -38.09 8.33
CA GLY A 229 -1.95 -37.54 8.58
C GLY A 229 -1.70 -37.12 10.02
N ILE A 230 -2.59 -37.43 10.97
CA ILE A 230 -2.43 -37.04 12.38
C ILE A 230 -1.41 -37.95 13.04
N PHE A 231 -0.20 -37.44 13.26
CA PHE A 231 0.91 -38.09 13.96
C PHE A 231 0.87 -37.83 15.46
N SER A 232 1.27 -38.82 16.27
CA SER A 232 1.60 -38.63 17.69
C SER A 232 2.61 -39.66 18.19
N ALA A 233 3.42 -39.28 19.18
CA ALA A 233 4.35 -40.17 19.85
C ALA A 233 4.51 -39.80 21.34
N ALA A 234 4.50 -40.80 22.21
CA ALA A 234 4.57 -40.61 23.66
C ALA A 234 6.02 -40.63 24.21
N THR A 235 6.99 -41.01 23.39
CA THR A 235 8.39 -41.18 23.80
C THR A 235 9.29 -40.32 22.95
N ALA A 236 10.29 -39.70 23.58
CA ALA A 236 11.31 -38.96 22.86
C ALA A 236 12.09 -39.89 21.91
N GLY A 237 12.40 -39.41 20.71
CA GLY A 237 13.02 -40.21 19.64
C GLY A 237 12.78 -39.59 18.27
N VAL A 238 13.33 -40.20 17.23
CA VAL A 238 13.18 -39.74 15.85
C VAL A 238 12.29 -40.72 15.10
N TYR A 239 11.23 -40.19 14.49
CA TYR A 239 10.21 -40.96 13.79
C TYR A 239 10.19 -40.58 12.32
N THR A 240 10.13 -41.52 11.40
CA THR A 240 9.99 -41.23 9.96
C THR A 240 8.53 -41.32 9.58
N VAL A 241 7.93 -40.20 9.17
CA VAL A 241 6.57 -40.11 8.63
C VAL A 241 6.65 -40.15 7.11
N THR A 242 5.84 -40.99 6.48
CA THR A 242 5.83 -41.21 5.03
C THR A 242 4.43 -41.00 4.49
N ALA A 243 4.30 -40.21 3.43
CA ALA A 243 3.08 -40.04 2.64
C ALA A 243 3.26 -40.76 1.30
N THR A 244 2.22 -41.46 0.85
CA THR A 244 2.22 -42.18 -0.42
C THR A 244 1.00 -41.80 -1.27
N LYS A 245 1.21 -41.54 -2.56
CA LYS A 245 0.16 -41.39 -3.58
C LYS A 245 0.56 -42.14 -4.85
N GLY A 246 -0.12 -43.25 -5.14
CA GLY A 246 0.27 -44.11 -6.27
C GLY A 246 1.70 -44.61 -6.11
N ALA A 247 2.57 -44.31 -7.07
CA ALA A 247 4.01 -44.62 -7.01
C ALA A 247 4.86 -43.53 -6.32
N LEU A 248 4.29 -42.36 -6.02
CA LEU A 248 5.01 -41.28 -5.36
C LEU A 248 5.04 -41.50 -3.85
N THR A 249 6.24 -41.41 -3.28
CA THR A 249 6.47 -41.45 -1.83
C THR A 249 7.26 -40.22 -1.41
N ALA A 250 6.82 -39.58 -0.33
CA ALA A 250 7.54 -38.54 0.37
C ALA A 250 7.77 -38.99 1.81
N SER A 251 8.91 -38.69 2.41
CA SER A 251 9.18 -39.00 3.81
C SER A 251 9.82 -37.81 4.52
N THR A 252 9.47 -37.63 5.79
CA THR A 252 10.06 -36.62 6.68
C THR A 252 10.39 -37.24 8.03
N LYS A 253 11.42 -36.74 8.71
CA LYS A 253 11.78 -37.14 10.07
C LYS A 253 11.13 -36.18 11.06
N VAL A 254 10.59 -36.73 12.14
CA VAL A 254 9.93 -36.03 13.24
C VAL A 254 10.67 -36.37 14.52
N THR A 255 11.40 -35.40 15.05
CA THR A 255 12.02 -35.55 16.36
C THR A 255 10.97 -35.28 17.44
N VAL A 256 10.90 -36.12 18.45
CA VAL A 256 10.04 -35.95 19.62
C VAL A 256 10.94 -35.83 20.83
N TYR A 257 10.65 -34.88 21.72
CA TYR A 257 11.51 -34.55 22.86
C TYR A 257 10.72 -34.43 24.16
N THR A 258 11.43 -34.51 25.29
CA THR A 258 10.90 -34.16 26.62
C THR A 258 11.44 -32.79 27.03
N PRO A 259 10.59 -31.83 27.43
CA PRO A 259 11.04 -30.50 27.85
C PRO A 259 11.98 -30.59 29.06
N ALA A 260 13.11 -29.91 28.97
CA ALA A 260 14.11 -29.78 30.02
C ALA A 260 14.30 -28.30 30.34
N LEU A 261 14.14 -27.94 31.62
CA LEU A 261 14.29 -26.57 32.10
C LEU A 261 15.78 -26.26 32.28
N THR A 262 16.29 -25.23 31.61
CA THR A 262 17.70 -24.81 31.69
C THR A 262 17.93 -23.72 32.73
N GLY A 263 16.92 -22.89 32.99
CA GLY A 263 16.91 -21.78 33.95
C GLY A 263 15.55 -21.09 33.98
N PHE A 264 15.25 -20.33 35.04
CA PHE A 264 14.03 -19.52 35.12
C PHE A 264 14.20 -18.36 36.10
N THR A 265 13.34 -17.35 36.00
CA THR A 265 13.33 -16.16 36.84
C THR A 265 12.07 -16.11 37.70
N ILE A 266 12.15 -15.35 38.80
CA ILE A 266 11.00 -14.99 39.63
C ILE A 266 10.85 -13.49 39.59
N GLU A 267 9.69 -13.02 39.16
CA GLU A 267 9.35 -11.61 39.19
C GLU A 267 8.40 -11.31 40.35
N ALA A 268 8.67 -10.23 41.08
CA ALA A 268 7.75 -9.69 42.07
C ALA A 268 7.13 -8.41 41.51
N ASN A 269 5.80 -8.33 41.49
CA ASN A 269 5.14 -7.16 40.91
C ASN A 269 5.38 -5.85 41.68
N GLN A 270 5.96 -5.92 42.89
CA GLN A 270 6.51 -4.80 43.66
C GLN A 270 7.72 -5.25 44.49
N SER A 271 8.82 -4.50 44.45
CA SER A 271 10.04 -4.80 45.22
C SER A 271 10.07 -4.16 46.61
N LEU A 272 9.21 -3.18 46.89
CA LEU A 272 9.05 -2.51 48.18
C LEU A 272 7.57 -2.43 48.55
N ILE A 273 7.18 -3.02 49.68
CA ILE A 273 5.79 -3.07 50.14
C ILE A 273 5.67 -2.72 51.62
N LYS A 274 4.50 -2.26 52.04
CA LYS A 274 4.24 -1.99 53.47
C LYS A 274 3.79 -3.25 54.21
N THR A 275 4.00 -3.29 55.53
CA THR A 275 3.52 -4.37 56.41
C THR A 275 2.03 -4.67 56.18
N GLY A 276 1.70 -5.95 56.04
CA GLY A 276 0.34 -6.44 55.77
C GLY A 276 -0.10 -6.34 54.31
N GLN A 277 0.67 -5.70 53.42
CA GLN A 277 0.42 -5.71 51.98
C GLN A 277 0.82 -7.05 51.37
N SER A 278 0.14 -7.44 50.30
CA SER A 278 0.52 -8.61 49.50
C SER A 278 1.07 -8.19 48.13
N VAL A 279 1.97 -9.01 47.61
CA VAL A 279 2.63 -8.86 46.31
C VAL A 279 2.44 -10.16 45.52
N GLY A 280 2.19 -10.03 44.23
CA GLY A 280 2.12 -11.16 43.31
C GLY A 280 3.51 -11.55 42.83
N LEU A 281 3.72 -12.85 42.67
CA LEU A 281 4.94 -13.47 42.18
C LEU A 281 4.61 -14.37 41.00
N SER A 282 5.44 -14.33 39.95
CA SER A 282 5.37 -15.23 38.80
C SER A 282 6.72 -15.88 38.55
N ALA A 283 6.70 -17.16 38.18
CA ALA A 283 7.88 -17.89 37.71
C ALA A 283 7.78 -18.12 36.20
N GLU A 284 8.81 -17.70 35.47
CA GLU A 284 8.86 -17.82 34.01
C GLU A 284 10.24 -18.31 33.56
N GLY A 285 10.24 -19.17 32.54
CA GLY A 285 11.46 -19.77 32.00
C GLY A 285 11.16 -20.63 30.78
N GLU A 286 12.21 -21.04 30.10
CA GLU A 286 12.13 -21.72 28.81
C GLU A 286 12.73 -23.14 28.87
N ASP A 287 12.26 -24.01 27.98
CA ASP A 287 12.87 -25.32 27.74
C ASP A 287 14.17 -25.20 26.90
N GLN A 288 14.86 -26.32 26.68
CA GLN A 288 16.12 -26.38 25.91
C GLN A 288 15.98 -25.95 24.44
N TYR A 289 14.75 -25.76 23.95
CA TYR A 289 14.43 -25.28 22.61
C TYR A 289 13.78 -23.88 22.65
N GLY A 290 13.81 -23.21 23.81
CA GLY A 290 13.29 -21.87 24.02
C GLY A 290 11.77 -21.79 24.15
N ASN A 291 11.05 -22.91 24.29
CA ASN A 291 9.60 -22.87 24.47
C ASN A 291 9.25 -22.57 25.93
N SER A 292 8.13 -21.87 26.16
CA SER A 292 7.66 -21.61 27.53
C SER A 292 7.53 -22.92 28.31
N PHE A 293 8.19 -22.98 29.46
CA PHE A 293 8.21 -24.16 30.30
C PHE A 293 6.96 -24.19 31.20
N ASP A 294 6.38 -25.37 31.40
CA ASP A 294 5.23 -25.53 32.29
C ASP A 294 5.67 -25.55 33.76
N PHE A 295 5.37 -24.47 34.49
CA PHE A 295 5.66 -24.31 35.92
C PHE A 295 4.61 -24.96 36.85
N THR A 296 3.74 -25.83 36.34
CA THR A 296 2.83 -26.65 37.17
C THR A 296 3.58 -27.48 38.21
N GLY A 297 3.25 -27.34 39.49
CA GLY A 297 3.95 -28.03 40.58
C GLY A 297 5.26 -27.37 41.04
N THR A 298 5.48 -26.08 40.74
CA THR A 298 6.58 -25.32 41.36
C THR A 298 6.38 -25.20 42.87
N VAL A 299 7.46 -25.34 43.62
CA VAL A 299 7.46 -25.24 45.09
C VAL A 299 7.97 -23.86 45.49
N TRP A 300 7.12 -23.10 46.18
CA TRP A 300 7.42 -21.74 46.66
C TRP A 300 7.73 -21.74 48.15
N SER A 301 8.72 -20.96 48.58
CA SER A 301 9.09 -20.83 49.99
C SER A 301 9.68 -19.46 50.31
N VAL A 302 9.52 -19.04 51.57
CA VAL A 302 10.26 -17.88 52.12
C VAL A 302 11.54 -18.41 52.75
N VAL A 303 12.69 -17.91 52.29
CA VAL A 303 14.01 -18.33 52.76
C VAL A 303 14.41 -17.58 54.03
N SER A 304 14.15 -16.27 54.07
CA SER A 304 14.50 -15.38 55.20
C SER A 304 13.62 -14.15 55.22
N GLY A 305 13.45 -13.50 56.38
CA GLY A 305 12.72 -12.23 56.53
C GLY A 305 11.27 -12.33 57.03
N GLY A 306 10.69 -13.54 57.08
CA GLY A 306 9.34 -13.78 57.64
C GLY A 306 8.19 -13.48 56.65
N GLY A 307 6.96 -13.46 57.16
CA GLY A 307 5.74 -13.36 56.34
C GLY A 307 5.18 -14.71 55.91
N SER A 308 4.18 -14.70 55.03
CA SER A 308 3.55 -15.92 54.51
C SER A 308 3.53 -15.91 52.99
N ILE A 309 3.83 -17.05 52.38
CA ILE A 309 3.68 -17.25 50.93
C ILE A 309 2.64 -18.32 50.68
N SER A 310 1.75 -18.07 49.74
CA SER A 310 0.75 -19.02 49.26
C SER A 310 0.68 -18.94 47.76
N GLY A 311 0.66 -20.06 47.05
CA GLY A 311 0.73 -20.05 45.60
C GLY A 311 0.34 -21.37 44.99
N THR A 312 0.07 -21.32 43.68
CA THR A 312 -0.25 -22.47 42.86
C THR A 312 0.62 -22.46 41.62
N THR A 313 1.23 -23.59 41.28
CA THR A 313 1.86 -23.84 39.97
C THR A 313 2.83 -22.71 39.56
N ALA A 314 2.49 -21.86 38.59
CA ALA A 314 3.37 -20.80 38.10
C ALA A 314 3.40 -19.51 38.96
N ASN A 315 2.40 -19.29 39.83
CA ASN A 315 2.23 -18.02 40.53
C ASN A 315 2.13 -18.20 42.04
N ALA A 316 2.63 -17.23 42.78
CA ALA A 316 2.47 -17.15 44.23
C ALA A 316 2.07 -15.73 44.68
N THR A 317 1.53 -15.64 45.87
CA THR A 317 1.24 -14.40 46.57
C THR A 317 2.02 -14.42 47.87
N TYR A 318 2.90 -13.45 48.02
CA TYR A 318 3.61 -13.19 49.27
C TYR A 318 2.88 -12.09 50.04
N THR A 319 2.63 -12.30 51.32
CA THR A 319 2.05 -11.31 52.23
C THR A 319 3.10 -10.88 53.24
N ALA A 320 3.38 -9.56 53.25
CA ALA A 320 4.36 -8.94 54.11
C ALA A 320 4.04 -9.13 55.60
N GLY A 321 4.99 -9.71 56.32
CA GLY A 321 4.98 -9.77 57.78
C GLY A 321 5.56 -8.50 58.42
N SER A 322 6.49 -8.69 59.35
CA SER A 322 7.13 -7.61 60.12
C SER A 322 7.86 -6.59 59.25
N ALA A 323 7.87 -5.33 59.69
CA ALA A 323 8.54 -4.22 59.01
C ALA A 323 10.07 -4.21 59.18
N GLY A 324 10.76 -3.58 58.23
CA GLY A 324 12.19 -3.26 58.28
C GLY A 324 13.13 -4.38 57.83
N ALA A 325 12.64 -5.34 57.04
CA ALA A 325 13.41 -6.51 56.61
C ALA A 325 13.36 -6.71 55.09
N THR A 326 14.49 -7.09 54.50
CA THR A 326 14.57 -7.68 53.17
C THR A 326 14.18 -9.15 53.27
N VAL A 327 13.16 -9.56 52.52
CA VAL A 327 12.65 -10.93 52.48
C VAL A 327 13.15 -11.60 51.21
N THR A 328 13.71 -12.79 51.35
CA THR A 328 14.19 -13.60 50.22
C THR A 328 13.19 -14.71 49.95
N ILE A 329 12.72 -14.80 48.72
CA ILE A 329 11.71 -15.76 48.27
C ILE A 329 12.37 -16.70 47.26
N LYS A 330 12.06 -17.99 47.34
CA LYS A 330 12.62 -19.04 46.48
C LYS A 330 11.51 -19.84 45.80
N ALA A 331 11.73 -20.16 44.54
CA ALA A 331 10.94 -21.12 43.78
C ALA A 331 11.84 -22.26 43.28
N VAL A 332 11.33 -23.48 43.29
CA VAL A 332 12.03 -24.68 42.78
C VAL A 332 11.15 -25.42 41.79
N LYS A 333 11.70 -25.72 40.61
CA LYS A 333 11.03 -26.47 39.55
C LYS A 333 12.01 -27.40 38.85
N ALA A 334 11.66 -28.69 38.74
CA ALA A 334 12.46 -29.70 38.05
C ALA A 334 13.94 -29.77 38.51
N GLY A 335 14.22 -29.44 39.77
CA GLY A 335 15.58 -29.40 40.34
C GLY A 335 16.34 -28.09 40.09
N VAL A 336 15.80 -27.16 39.30
CA VAL A 336 16.33 -25.81 39.10
C VAL A 336 15.73 -24.88 40.15
N GLU A 337 16.51 -23.92 40.64
CA GLU A 337 16.11 -22.98 41.68
C GLU A 337 16.27 -21.53 41.21
N ALA A 338 15.35 -20.67 41.63
CA ALA A 338 15.42 -19.22 41.44
C ALA A 338 15.08 -18.50 42.74
N THR A 339 15.61 -17.29 42.93
CA THR A 339 15.34 -16.46 44.11
C THR A 339 15.06 -15.02 43.73
N THR A 340 14.21 -14.34 44.49
CA THR A 340 13.96 -12.89 44.40
C THR A 340 13.87 -12.27 45.79
N THR A 341 13.97 -10.94 45.89
CA THR A 341 13.90 -10.20 47.16
C THR A 341 12.79 -9.14 47.16
N VAL A 342 12.15 -8.96 48.32
CA VAL A 342 11.13 -7.92 48.55
C VAL A 342 11.43 -7.22 49.89
N GLU A 343 11.49 -5.90 49.89
CA GLU A 343 11.69 -5.10 51.09
C GLU A 343 10.34 -4.73 51.74
N VAL A 344 10.25 -4.86 53.08
CA VAL A 344 9.03 -4.56 53.84
C VAL A 344 9.26 -3.39 54.79
N TYR A 345 8.34 -2.42 54.84
CA TYR A 345 8.43 -1.27 55.76
C TYR A 345 7.11 -0.99 56.52
N LEU A 346 7.19 -0.29 57.66
CA LEU A 346 6.01 0.14 58.44
C LEU A 346 5.57 1.54 57.98
N PRO A 347 4.32 1.78 57.56
CA PRO A 347 3.92 3.11 57.09
C PRO A 347 3.79 4.09 58.27
N VAL A 348 4.48 5.22 58.18
CA VAL A 348 4.45 6.33 59.14
C VAL A 348 4.00 7.58 58.43
N LEU A 349 2.92 8.23 58.89
CA LEU A 349 2.47 9.51 58.32
C LEU A 349 3.57 10.56 58.50
N THR A 350 4.20 10.97 57.40
CA THR A 350 5.28 11.97 57.41
C THR A 350 4.79 13.30 56.90
N THR A 351 3.97 13.28 55.85
CA THR A 351 3.49 14.48 55.20
C THR A 351 1.98 14.43 55.04
N PHE A 352 1.41 15.62 55.06
CA PHE A 352 -0.01 15.82 55.02
C PHE A 352 -0.26 17.14 54.28
N SER A 353 -1.09 17.11 53.25
CA SER A 353 -1.44 18.31 52.47
C SER A 353 -2.93 18.56 52.50
N ILE A 354 -3.31 19.84 52.44
CA ILE A 354 -4.69 20.28 52.21
C ILE A 354 -4.76 20.76 50.76
N SER A 355 -5.75 20.27 50.03
CA SER A 355 -6.07 20.69 48.67
C SER A 355 -7.45 21.32 48.63
N GLY A 356 -7.57 22.40 47.86
CA GLY A 356 -8.81 23.12 47.55
C GLY A 356 -8.57 23.91 46.25
N THR A 357 -9.52 23.87 45.31
CA THR A 357 -9.28 24.31 43.92
C THR A 357 -9.19 25.82 43.72
N ASP A 358 -9.58 26.63 44.70
CA ASP A 358 -9.56 28.10 44.64
C ASP A 358 -8.80 28.70 45.83
N THR A 359 -7.83 29.57 45.58
CA THR A 359 -7.09 30.31 46.63
C THR A 359 -7.73 31.65 46.99
N VAL A 360 -8.74 32.08 46.23
CA VAL A 360 -9.47 33.34 46.41
C VAL A 360 -10.99 33.11 46.37
N LEU A 361 -11.71 33.65 47.34
CA LEU A 361 -13.14 33.42 47.53
C LEU A 361 -13.87 34.73 47.74
N ARG A 362 -15.05 34.90 47.12
CA ARG A 362 -15.90 36.08 47.40
C ARG A 362 -16.51 35.92 48.80
N THR A 363 -16.87 37.04 49.43
CA THR A 363 -17.63 37.00 50.69
C THR A 363 -18.95 36.24 50.51
N SER A 364 -19.41 35.57 51.58
CA SER A 364 -20.65 34.75 51.61
C SER A 364 -20.71 33.60 50.58
N SER A 365 -19.58 32.95 50.28
CA SER A 365 -19.48 31.83 49.32
C SER A 365 -18.87 30.58 49.99
N PRO A 366 -19.31 29.35 49.65
CA PRO A 366 -18.76 28.10 50.19
C PRO A 366 -17.52 27.60 49.41
N MET A 367 -16.69 26.77 50.05
CA MET A 367 -15.52 26.09 49.46
C MET A 367 -15.24 24.74 50.16
N VAL A 368 -14.83 23.72 49.41
CA VAL A 368 -14.50 22.38 49.95
C VAL A 368 -12.99 22.16 50.01
N PHE A 369 -12.51 21.57 51.10
CA PHE A 369 -11.14 21.14 51.31
C PHE A 369 -11.03 19.63 51.43
N THR A 370 -9.96 19.07 50.87
CA THR A 370 -9.60 17.64 50.96
C THR A 370 -8.17 17.49 51.44
N ALA A 371 -7.98 16.59 52.40
CA ALA A 371 -6.69 16.22 52.97
C ALA A 371 -6.16 14.93 52.35
N VAL A 372 -4.87 14.91 52.03
CA VAL A 372 -4.14 13.71 51.60
C VAL A 372 -2.94 13.51 52.51
N GLY A 373 -2.80 12.30 53.03
CA GLY A 373 -1.68 11.90 53.88
C GLY A 373 -0.77 10.95 53.13
N LEU A 374 0.54 11.17 53.21
CA LEU A 374 1.55 10.27 52.66
C LEU A 374 2.45 9.74 53.78
N ASP A 375 2.88 8.50 53.60
CA ASP A 375 3.87 7.89 54.48
C ASP A 375 5.31 8.32 54.13
N GLN A 376 6.30 7.80 54.85
CA GLN A 376 7.72 8.15 54.66
C GLN A 376 8.30 7.78 53.29
N HIS A 377 7.62 6.92 52.52
CA HIS A 377 7.99 6.56 51.15
C HIS A 377 7.07 7.20 50.10
N GLY A 378 6.23 8.16 50.51
CA GLY A 378 5.31 8.84 49.59
C GLY A 378 4.07 8.03 49.22
N SER A 379 3.86 6.87 49.84
CA SER A 379 2.67 6.06 49.60
C SER A 379 1.47 6.59 50.38
N SER A 380 0.25 6.33 49.88
CA SER A 380 -0.97 6.81 50.52
C SER A 380 -1.13 6.29 51.95
N PHE A 381 -1.31 7.21 52.89
CA PHE A 381 -1.60 6.93 54.29
C PHE A 381 -3.08 7.12 54.59
N SER A 382 -3.69 6.20 55.35
CA SER A 382 -5.14 6.24 55.59
C SER A 382 -5.56 7.36 56.55
N LEU A 383 -6.47 8.22 56.10
CA LEU A 383 -7.05 9.35 56.85
C LEU A 383 -8.54 9.15 57.19
N SER A 384 -9.02 7.91 57.20
CA SER A 384 -10.45 7.58 57.35
C SER A 384 -11.09 8.01 58.68
N SER A 385 -10.30 8.23 59.73
CA SER A 385 -10.76 8.77 61.02
C SER A 385 -9.65 9.52 61.76
N GLY A 386 -10.03 10.25 62.81
CA GLY A 386 -9.11 10.96 63.70
C GLY A 386 -8.58 12.29 63.16
N MET A 387 -9.25 12.86 62.15
CA MET A 387 -8.96 14.20 61.64
C MET A 387 -9.63 15.29 62.48
N THR A 388 -8.98 16.44 62.60
CA THR A 388 -9.60 17.67 63.14
C THR A 388 -9.35 18.85 62.20
N TRP A 389 -10.41 19.58 61.85
CA TRP A 389 -10.37 20.79 61.03
C TRP A 389 -10.77 22.03 61.85
N SER A 390 -10.06 23.13 61.69
CA SER A 390 -10.38 24.39 62.37
C SER A 390 -10.00 25.63 61.57
N VAL A 391 -10.70 26.73 61.83
CA VAL A 391 -10.33 28.07 61.34
C VAL A 391 -9.41 28.68 62.38
N VAL A 392 -8.17 28.95 62.00
CA VAL A 392 -7.14 29.51 62.89
C VAL A 392 -7.31 31.02 63.02
N SER A 393 -7.66 31.70 61.93
CA SER A 393 -7.85 33.16 61.86
C SER A 393 -8.66 33.56 60.62
N GLY A 394 -9.18 34.79 60.58
CA GLY A 394 -9.83 35.38 59.40
C GLY A 394 -11.37 35.24 59.29
N GLY A 395 -12.01 34.51 60.20
CA GLY A 395 -13.48 34.38 60.28
C GLY A 395 -14.10 33.33 59.35
N GLY A 396 -15.43 33.23 59.37
CA GLY A 396 -16.18 32.14 58.71
C GLY A 396 -16.27 30.88 59.58
N SER A 397 -16.83 29.79 59.03
CA SER A 397 -17.01 28.54 59.77
C SER A 397 -17.06 27.32 58.87
N PHE A 398 -16.70 26.16 59.44
CA PHE A 398 -16.94 24.87 58.83
C PHE A 398 -18.38 24.41 59.03
N THR A 399 -18.92 23.69 58.05
CA THR A 399 -20.19 22.99 58.19
C THR A 399 -20.00 21.76 59.10
N GLY A 400 -20.53 21.81 60.34
CA GLY A 400 -20.46 20.69 61.30
C GLY A 400 -19.07 20.47 61.95
N THR A 401 -18.79 19.22 62.36
CA THR A 401 -17.49 18.80 62.95
C THR A 401 -16.86 17.68 62.13
N PRO A 402 -16.16 17.99 61.02
CA PRO A 402 -15.62 16.98 60.12
C PRO A 402 -14.46 16.20 60.76
N ALA A 403 -14.57 14.86 60.75
CA ALA A 403 -13.59 13.92 61.36
C ALA A 403 -12.86 13.01 60.34
N GLY A 404 -13.15 13.20 59.06
CA GLY A 404 -12.52 12.49 57.94
C GLY A 404 -11.66 13.41 57.06
N ALA A 405 -11.28 12.90 55.89
CA ALA A 405 -10.36 13.58 54.97
C ALA A 405 -10.94 14.82 54.26
N THR A 406 -12.24 15.12 54.34
CA THR A 406 -12.86 16.25 53.62
C THR A 406 -13.65 17.18 54.56
N ALA A 407 -13.67 18.49 54.27
CA ALA A 407 -14.39 19.50 55.05
C ALA A 407 -14.91 20.67 54.18
N THR A 408 -16.10 21.21 54.46
CA THR A 408 -16.67 22.37 53.74
C THR A 408 -16.62 23.64 54.59
N TYR A 409 -15.96 24.68 54.08
CA TYR A 409 -15.78 26.00 54.70
C TYR A 409 -16.72 27.04 54.04
N ASN A 410 -17.30 27.94 54.83
CA ASN A 410 -18.12 29.05 54.34
C ASN A 410 -17.46 30.39 54.70
N SER A 411 -17.23 31.26 53.71
CA SER A 411 -16.60 32.56 53.92
C SER A 411 -17.52 33.54 54.65
N GLY A 412 -16.91 34.44 55.44
CA GLY A 412 -17.63 35.52 56.12
C GLY A 412 -18.09 36.64 55.18
N THR A 413 -18.63 37.71 55.77
CA THR A 413 -19.16 38.88 55.04
C THR A 413 -18.11 39.98 54.79
N THR A 414 -16.94 39.90 55.42
CA THR A 414 -15.85 40.88 55.33
C THR A 414 -14.64 40.30 54.58
N ALA A 415 -13.87 41.17 53.92
CA ALA A 415 -12.61 40.76 53.32
C ALA A 415 -11.58 40.43 54.42
N SER A 416 -10.89 39.30 54.28
CA SER A 416 -9.88 38.81 55.23
C SER A 416 -9.05 37.70 54.59
N VAL A 417 -7.85 37.45 55.12
CA VAL A 417 -7.13 36.21 54.83
C VAL A 417 -7.47 35.19 55.91
N VAL A 418 -8.05 34.07 55.49
CA VAL A 418 -8.51 33.00 56.37
C VAL A 418 -7.46 31.91 56.40
N THR A 419 -7.05 31.49 57.59
CA THR A 419 -6.12 30.36 57.76
C THR A 419 -6.89 29.13 58.23
N ILE A 420 -6.86 28.08 57.44
CA ILE A 420 -7.50 26.78 57.68
C ILE A 420 -6.45 25.79 58.15
N LYS A 421 -6.73 25.04 59.22
CA LYS A 421 -5.87 23.97 59.74
C LYS A 421 -6.54 22.61 59.62
N ALA A 422 -5.77 21.61 59.20
CA ALA A 422 -6.11 20.19 59.31
C ALA A 422 -5.03 19.47 60.10
N LYS A 423 -5.43 18.54 60.97
CA LYS A 423 -4.51 17.85 61.88
C LYS A 423 -4.90 16.39 62.07
N LYS A 424 -3.89 15.51 62.13
CA LYS A 424 -3.99 14.10 62.56
C LYS A 424 -2.82 13.75 63.47
N GLY A 425 -3.10 13.45 64.74
CA GLY A 425 -2.06 13.20 65.73
C GLY A 425 -1.16 14.43 65.94
N THR A 426 0.15 14.28 65.77
CA THR A 426 1.15 15.36 65.87
C THR A 426 1.39 16.09 64.54
N VAL A 427 0.95 15.54 63.41
CA VAL A 427 1.12 16.15 62.08
C VAL A 427 -0.06 17.08 61.82
N GLU A 428 0.25 18.36 61.59
CA GLU A 428 -0.72 19.38 61.22
C GLU A 428 -0.20 20.18 60.03
N THR A 429 -1.13 20.68 59.22
CA THR A 429 -0.82 21.61 58.14
C THR A 429 -1.86 22.71 58.08
N THR A 430 -1.51 23.82 57.47
CA THR A 430 -2.40 24.95 57.26
C THR A 430 -2.41 25.39 55.81
N THR A 431 -3.55 25.88 55.34
CA THR A 431 -3.66 26.59 54.07
C THR A 431 -4.37 27.91 54.28
N THR A 432 -4.10 28.88 53.43
CA THR A 432 -4.77 30.19 53.45
C THR A 432 -5.73 30.32 52.29
N VAL A 433 -6.82 31.06 52.51
CA VAL A 433 -7.75 31.51 51.47
C VAL A 433 -7.96 33.01 51.65
N GLU A 434 -7.78 33.76 50.57
CA GLU A 434 -8.10 35.19 50.57
C GLU A 434 -9.59 35.39 50.29
N VAL A 435 -10.31 35.96 51.25
CA VAL A 435 -11.71 36.37 51.11
C VAL A 435 -11.74 37.85 50.74
N TYR A 436 -12.45 38.22 49.67
CA TYR A 436 -12.53 39.61 49.22
C TYR A 436 -13.95 40.04 48.82
N VAL A 437 -14.21 41.35 48.89
CA VAL A 437 -15.46 41.97 48.41
C VAL A 437 -15.25 42.41 46.97
N ALA A 438 -16.06 41.90 46.03
CA ALA A 438 -15.90 42.23 44.61
C ALA A 438 -16.19 43.70 44.32
N ALA A 439 -15.24 44.41 43.69
CA ALA A 439 -15.36 45.78 43.23
C ALA A 439 -14.77 45.91 41.82
N ILE A 440 -15.36 46.74 40.97
CA ILE A 440 -14.87 46.94 39.59
C ILE A 440 -13.44 47.47 39.60
N ASP A 441 -12.56 46.83 38.84
CA ASP A 441 -11.16 47.23 38.70
C ASP A 441 -10.77 47.58 37.27
N SER A 442 -11.35 46.92 36.28
CA SER A 442 -11.14 47.29 34.87
C SER A 442 -12.47 47.50 34.15
N LEU A 443 -12.42 48.39 33.18
CA LEU A 443 -13.50 48.69 32.24
C LEU A 443 -12.89 48.71 30.84
N THR A 444 -13.47 47.95 29.93
CA THR A 444 -13.08 47.93 28.51
C THR A 444 -14.24 48.40 27.65
N LEU A 445 -13.91 48.86 26.45
CA LEU A 445 -14.87 49.33 25.46
C LEU A 445 -14.62 48.64 24.12
N GLU A 446 -15.62 47.95 23.60
CA GLU A 446 -15.60 47.22 22.35
C GLU A 446 -16.57 47.83 21.33
N GLY A 447 -16.09 48.04 20.10
CA GLY A 447 -16.81 48.69 19.00
C GLY A 447 -15.78 49.24 18.01
N ASN A 448 -15.77 48.72 16.78
CA ASN A 448 -14.68 48.83 15.80
C ASN A 448 -13.99 50.19 15.72
N SER A 449 -12.68 50.25 15.98
CA SER A 449 -11.84 51.37 15.56
C SER A 449 -11.63 51.34 14.03
N GLY A 450 -12.45 52.09 13.28
CA GLY A 450 -12.49 52.06 11.81
C GLY A 450 -12.71 53.42 11.13
N THR A 451 -12.70 53.45 9.79
CA THR A 451 -13.00 54.65 8.99
C THR A 451 -14.51 54.75 8.69
N MET A 452 -15.00 55.96 8.63
CA MET A 452 -16.40 56.33 8.52
C MET A 452 -16.49 57.55 7.60
N ARG A 453 -17.46 57.64 6.69
CA ARG A 453 -17.63 58.86 5.88
C ARG A 453 -18.18 59.98 6.75
N THR A 454 -17.97 61.21 6.29
CA THR A 454 -18.61 62.37 6.89
C THR A 454 -20.14 62.13 6.92
N SER A 455 -20.81 62.36 8.07
CA SER A 455 -22.26 62.25 8.32
C SER A 455 -22.91 60.84 8.37
N THR A 456 -22.35 59.87 9.12
CA THR A 456 -22.88 58.47 9.28
C THR A 456 -22.80 57.96 10.75
N SER A 457 -23.21 56.72 11.14
CA SER A 457 -23.30 56.27 12.56
C SER A 457 -22.79 54.85 12.88
N MET A 458 -22.43 54.55 14.16
CA MET A 458 -21.79 53.30 14.66
C MET A 458 -22.01 53.02 16.18
N ALA A 459 -22.06 51.76 16.63
CA ALA A 459 -22.33 51.35 18.03
C ALA A 459 -21.12 50.80 18.82
N PHE A 460 -21.20 50.82 20.17
CA PHE A 460 -20.17 50.44 21.15
C PHE A 460 -20.74 49.74 22.40
N THR A 461 -19.98 48.84 23.04
CA THR A 461 -20.33 48.01 24.22
C THR A 461 -19.20 48.00 25.26
N ALA A 462 -19.53 48.05 26.55
CA ALA A 462 -18.58 48.11 27.67
C ALA A 462 -18.67 46.86 28.57
N ALA A 463 -17.52 46.35 29.02
CA ALA A 463 -17.42 45.19 29.92
C ALA A 463 -16.46 45.48 31.07
N GLY A 464 -16.64 44.83 32.23
CA GLY A 464 -15.83 45.10 33.42
C GLY A 464 -15.46 43.85 34.20
N LEU A 465 -14.29 43.89 34.82
CA LEU A 465 -13.77 42.86 35.71
C LEU A 465 -13.56 43.42 37.12
N ASP A 466 -13.67 42.57 38.12
CA ASP A 466 -13.31 42.89 39.51
C ASP A 466 -11.79 42.88 39.74
N GLN A 467 -11.35 43.25 40.94
CA GLN A 467 -9.92 43.36 41.29
C GLN A 467 -9.14 42.02 41.28
N LYS A 468 -9.83 40.89 41.08
CA LYS A 468 -9.21 39.56 40.90
C LYS A 468 -9.45 39.03 39.48
N GLY A 469 -9.86 39.90 38.54
CA GLY A 469 -10.06 39.57 37.14
C GLY A 469 -11.33 38.79 36.84
N LYS A 470 -12.24 38.60 37.81
CA LYS A 470 -13.51 37.90 37.57
C LYS A 470 -14.55 38.88 37.03
N PRO A 471 -15.41 38.49 36.07
CA PRO A 471 -16.45 39.37 35.53
C PRO A 471 -17.37 39.92 36.62
N ILE A 472 -17.74 41.20 36.47
CA ILE A 472 -18.69 41.89 37.34
C ILE A 472 -19.81 42.52 36.51
N THR A 473 -21.05 42.42 36.99
CA THR A 473 -22.22 42.99 36.31
C THR A 473 -22.21 44.52 36.39
N LEU A 474 -22.37 45.20 35.25
CA LEU A 474 -22.31 46.66 35.14
C LEU A 474 -23.71 47.28 34.96
N SER A 475 -23.99 48.36 35.71
CA SER A 475 -25.17 49.21 35.53
C SER A 475 -24.86 50.67 35.87
N GLY A 476 -25.57 51.64 35.29
CA GLY A 476 -25.40 53.07 35.59
C GLY A 476 -24.05 53.65 35.11
N MET A 477 -23.78 53.53 33.81
CA MET A 477 -22.60 54.05 33.11
C MET A 477 -22.82 55.51 32.66
N THR A 478 -21.74 56.19 32.29
CA THR A 478 -21.79 57.51 31.62
C THR A 478 -20.94 57.49 30.36
N TRP A 479 -21.49 57.98 29.25
CA TRP A 479 -20.84 57.99 27.94
C TRP A 479 -20.62 59.43 27.43
N SER A 480 -19.48 59.70 26.79
CA SER A 480 -19.15 61.02 26.22
C SER A 480 -18.32 60.92 24.93
N ILE A 481 -18.42 61.93 24.06
CA ILE A 481 -17.55 62.09 22.89
C ILE A 481 -16.45 63.06 23.30
N VAL A 482 -15.22 62.59 23.28
CA VAL A 482 -14.05 63.32 23.78
C VAL A 482 -13.53 64.31 22.73
N SER A 483 -13.51 63.91 21.46
CA SER A 483 -12.98 64.73 20.35
C SER A 483 -13.53 64.28 19.00
N GLY A 484 -13.26 65.07 17.94
CA GLY A 484 -13.63 64.81 16.54
C GLY A 484 -15.09 65.08 16.16
N GLY A 485 -15.91 65.58 17.09
CA GLY A 485 -17.29 66.02 16.82
C GLY A 485 -18.28 64.86 16.71
N GLY A 486 -19.53 65.15 16.33
CA GLY A 486 -20.63 64.17 16.25
C GLY A 486 -21.53 64.15 17.49
N SER A 487 -22.42 63.16 17.60
CA SER A 487 -23.38 63.03 18.71
C SER A 487 -23.75 61.57 19.01
N PHE A 488 -24.17 61.26 20.25
CA PHE A 488 -24.76 59.96 20.57
C PHE A 488 -26.28 59.97 20.38
N THR A 489 -26.85 58.77 20.19
CA THR A 489 -28.30 58.54 20.20
C THR A 489 -28.79 58.46 21.65
N GLY A 490 -29.57 59.46 22.08
CA GLY A 490 -30.09 59.53 23.46
C GLY A 490 -29.01 59.75 24.53
N THR A 491 -29.31 59.39 25.78
CA THR A 491 -28.38 59.45 26.93
C THR A 491 -28.15 58.04 27.49
N PRO A 492 -27.16 57.29 26.97
CA PRO A 492 -26.98 55.90 27.34
C PRO A 492 -26.42 55.76 28.77
N THR A 493 -27.04 54.88 29.57
CA THR A 493 -26.59 54.51 30.94
C THR A 493 -26.37 53.02 31.12
N ALA A 494 -26.70 52.22 30.11
CA ALA A 494 -26.41 50.80 30.05
C ALA A 494 -24.97 50.53 29.58
N ALA A 495 -24.62 49.26 29.48
CA ALA A 495 -23.34 48.82 28.96
C ALA A 495 -23.15 49.07 27.44
N THR A 496 -24.11 49.64 26.70
CA THR A 496 -24.02 49.86 25.23
C THR A 496 -24.44 51.28 24.81
N ALA A 497 -23.85 51.84 23.73
CA ALA A 497 -24.14 53.19 23.17
C ALA A 497 -23.93 53.30 21.64
N THR A 498 -24.54 54.30 20.97
CA THR A 498 -24.44 54.52 19.50
C THR A 498 -24.06 55.96 19.12
N TYR A 499 -22.96 56.14 18.38
CA TYR A 499 -22.33 57.40 17.94
C TYR A 499 -22.62 57.76 16.46
N ASN A 500 -22.72 59.05 16.12
CA ASN A 500 -22.96 59.59 14.77
C ASN A 500 -21.88 60.64 14.39
N SER A 501 -21.19 60.51 13.23
CA SER A 501 -20.10 61.39 12.75
C SER A 501 -20.53 62.71 12.14
N GLY A 502 -19.61 63.69 12.16
CA GLY A 502 -19.78 65.01 11.58
C GLY A 502 -19.44 65.10 10.07
N THR A 503 -19.49 66.30 9.50
CA THR A 503 -19.36 66.55 8.05
C THR A 503 -17.91 66.70 7.54
N THR A 504 -16.90 66.64 8.42
CA THR A 504 -15.48 66.86 8.07
C THR A 504 -14.63 65.63 8.27
N ALA A 505 -13.58 65.53 7.46
CA ALA A 505 -12.56 64.52 7.64
C ALA A 505 -11.82 64.70 8.97
N THR A 506 -11.96 63.76 9.89
CA THR A 506 -11.47 63.89 11.27
C THR A 506 -11.42 62.54 11.97
N THR A 507 -10.81 62.45 13.14
CA THR A 507 -10.90 61.25 13.98
C THR A 507 -11.67 61.56 15.25
N ALA A 508 -12.81 60.89 15.46
CA ALA A 508 -13.63 61.02 16.65
C ALA A 508 -13.27 60.01 17.74
N THR A 509 -13.25 60.44 18.99
CA THR A 509 -12.91 59.58 20.14
C THR A 509 -14.08 59.50 21.12
N ILE A 510 -14.49 58.29 21.43
CA ILE A 510 -15.67 57.90 22.22
C ILE A 510 -15.20 57.40 23.58
N LYS A 511 -15.89 57.75 24.67
CA LYS A 511 -15.54 57.37 26.05
C LYS A 511 -16.73 56.81 26.82
N VAL A 512 -16.47 55.81 27.66
CA VAL A 512 -17.39 55.29 28.68
C VAL A 512 -16.76 55.34 30.07
N LYS A 513 -17.56 55.56 31.12
CA LYS A 513 -17.14 55.65 32.52
C LYS A 513 -18.07 54.90 33.49
N LYS A 514 -17.49 54.19 34.46
CA LYS A 514 -18.16 53.66 35.67
C LYS A 514 -17.35 54.02 36.91
N GLY A 515 -17.90 54.84 37.79
CA GLY A 515 -17.17 55.33 38.96
C GLY A 515 -15.90 56.07 38.53
N THR A 516 -14.72 55.59 38.95
CA THR A 516 -13.41 56.15 38.57
C THR A 516 -12.78 55.51 37.32
N LYS A 517 -13.35 54.42 36.79
CA LYS A 517 -12.78 53.68 35.66
C LYS A 517 -13.37 54.18 34.34
N GLU A 518 -12.52 54.40 33.33
CA GLU A 518 -12.87 54.94 32.01
C GLU A 518 -12.23 54.10 30.89
N ALA A 519 -12.89 54.03 29.73
CA ALA A 519 -12.35 53.40 28.51
C ALA A 519 -12.71 54.23 27.27
N THR A 520 -11.87 54.21 26.22
CA THR A 520 -12.06 55.01 24.99
C THR A 520 -11.83 54.22 23.69
N ALA A 521 -12.45 54.66 22.59
CA ALA A 521 -12.25 54.13 21.23
C ALA A 521 -12.26 55.26 20.17
N SER A 522 -11.63 55.08 19.01
CA SER A 522 -11.49 56.13 17.97
C SER A 522 -11.96 55.71 16.56
N VAL A 523 -12.50 56.66 15.76
CA VAL A 523 -13.09 56.45 14.42
C VAL A 523 -12.66 57.55 13.43
N ILE A 524 -12.16 57.24 12.22
CA ILE A 524 -11.56 58.19 11.24
C ILE A 524 -12.55 58.61 10.12
N VAL A 525 -12.49 59.84 9.58
CA VAL A 525 -13.45 60.46 8.62
C VAL A 525 -12.70 61.21 7.45
N TYR A 526 -13.18 61.35 6.16
CA TYR A 526 -12.38 61.81 4.92
C TYR A 526 -13.05 62.76 3.79
N VAL A 527 -12.32 63.37 2.75
CA VAL A 527 -12.63 64.62 1.83
C VAL A 527 -12.04 64.77 0.29
N PRO A 528 -12.26 65.85 -0.62
CA PRO A 528 -12.19 65.95 -2.19
C PRO A 528 -10.98 66.61 -3.07
N VAL A 529 -11.01 66.67 -4.47
CA VAL A 529 -9.90 66.66 -5.57
C VAL A 529 -9.25 67.99 -6.15
N MET A 530 -7.97 68.01 -6.64
CA MET A 530 -7.09 69.20 -6.95
C MET A 530 -5.95 69.24 -8.08
N SER A 531 -5.46 68.18 -8.74
CA SER A 531 -4.45 68.23 -9.84
C SER A 531 -4.79 67.27 -11.00
N LEU A 532 -4.34 67.49 -12.25
CA LEU A 532 -4.72 66.69 -13.44
C LEU A 532 -3.59 66.47 -14.47
N THR A 533 -3.37 65.23 -14.93
CA THR A 533 -2.39 64.86 -15.98
C THR A 533 -3.01 63.96 -17.07
N ILE A 534 -2.37 63.84 -18.25
CA ILE A 534 -2.72 62.94 -19.38
C ILE A 534 -1.52 62.06 -19.78
N THR A 535 -1.76 60.80 -20.18
CA THR A 535 -0.72 59.85 -20.60
C THR A 535 -1.26 58.90 -21.69
N PRO A 536 -0.49 58.60 -22.77
CA PRO A 536 0.81 59.20 -23.13
C PRO A 536 0.68 60.66 -23.61
N THR A 537 1.79 61.40 -23.74
CA THR A 537 1.79 62.79 -24.22
C THR A 537 2.03 62.92 -25.73
N SER A 538 2.56 61.89 -26.40
CA SER A 538 2.63 61.78 -27.87
C SER A 538 2.68 60.33 -28.35
N VAL A 539 2.15 60.03 -29.55
CA VAL A 539 2.14 58.67 -30.14
C VAL A 539 2.08 58.68 -31.69
N THR A 540 2.61 57.66 -32.34
CA THR A 540 2.42 57.38 -33.78
C THR A 540 1.68 56.06 -33.94
N VAL A 541 0.65 56.01 -34.78
CA VAL A 541 -0.25 54.85 -34.93
C VAL A 541 -0.55 54.56 -36.41
N PRO A 542 -0.85 53.32 -36.81
CA PRO A 542 -1.28 53.03 -38.18
C PRO A 542 -2.73 53.51 -38.46
N VAL A 543 -3.12 53.62 -39.74
CA VAL A 543 -4.52 53.85 -40.13
C VAL A 543 -5.43 52.75 -39.59
N SER A 544 -6.68 53.10 -39.30
CA SER A 544 -7.71 52.21 -38.77
C SER A 544 -7.33 51.52 -37.44
N SER A 545 -6.46 52.12 -36.65
CA SER A 545 -6.07 51.64 -35.32
C SER A 545 -6.57 52.58 -34.23
N THR A 546 -6.44 52.14 -32.98
CA THR A 546 -6.89 52.89 -31.82
C THR A 546 -5.79 53.05 -30.78
N GLN A 547 -5.80 54.15 -30.03
CA GLN A 547 -4.90 54.42 -28.92
C GLN A 547 -5.68 54.94 -27.71
N THR A 548 -5.37 54.41 -26.53
CA THR A 548 -5.99 54.87 -25.28
C THR A 548 -5.18 55.99 -24.65
N PHE A 549 -5.87 57.00 -24.14
CA PHE A 549 -5.31 58.03 -23.25
C PHE A 549 -5.97 57.94 -21.88
N SER A 550 -5.18 58.12 -20.82
CA SER A 550 -5.66 58.14 -19.44
C SER A 550 -5.32 59.45 -18.75
N ALA A 551 -6.17 59.87 -17.83
CA ALA A 551 -6.00 61.06 -17.02
C ALA A 551 -6.13 60.74 -15.52
N THR A 552 -5.30 61.39 -14.72
CA THR A 552 -5.29 61.19 -13.26
C THR A 552 -5.60 62.48 -12.55
N ALA A 553 -6.64 62.48 -11.71
CA ALA A 553 -6.98 63.60 -10.85
C ALA A 553 -6.52 63.33 -9.41
N LYS A 554 -5.97 64.31 -8.69
CA LYS A 554 -5.43 64.10 -7.32
C LYS A 554 -5.85 65.21 -6.36
N ASP A 555 -6.08 65.00 -5.07
CA ASP A 555 -6.48 66.02 -4.10
C ASP A 555 -5.38 67.05 -3.84
N GLN A 556 -5.69 68.00 -2.97
CA GLN A 556 -4.79 69.08 -2.56
C GLN A 556 -3.50 68.59 -1.89
N TYR A 557 -3.46 67.31 -1.51
CA TYR A 557 -2.29 66.62 -0.96
C TYR A 557 -1.64 65.70 -1.99
N ASN A 558 -1.98 65.86 -3.26
CA ASN A 558 -1.46 65.10 -4.40
C ASN A 558 -1.76 63.59 -4.32
N ARG A 559 -2.83 63.20 -3.61
CA ARG A 559 -3.31 61.82 -3.57
C ARG A 559 -4.32 61.63 -4.68
N THR A 560 -4.18 60.56 -5.46
CA THR A 560 -5.14 60.29 -6.54
C THR A 560 -6.54 60.15 -6.00
N MET A 561 -7.47 60.80 -6.68
CA MET A 561 -8.84 60.92 -6.26
C MET A 561 -9.80 60.70 -7.41
N THR A 562 -10.96 60.23 -7.03
CA THR A 562 -12.06 60.01 -7.95
C THR A 562 -12.66 61.36 -8.37
N ALA A 563 -12.60 61.64 -9.66
CA ALA A 563 -13.12 62.87 -10.27
C ALA A 563 -13.83 62.58 -11.60
N THR A 564 -14.58 63.55 -12.11
CA THR A 564 -15.26 63.46 -13.41
C THR A 564 -14.43 64.17 -14.48
N PHE A 565 -14.08 63.46 -15.55
CA PHE A 565 -13.17 63.92 -16.60
C PHE A 565 -13.91 64.12 -17.94
N THR A 566 -13.56 65.19 -18.66
CA THR A 566 -14.15 65.57 -19.95
C THR A 566 -13.07 65.68 -21.03
N TRP A 567 -13.29 65.14 -22.23
CA TRP A 567 -12.26 64.98 -23.26
C TRP A 567 -12.62 65.60 -24.63
N THR A 568 -11.63 66.13 -25.36
CA THR A 568 -11.79 66.74 -26.71
C THR A 568 -10.60 66.44 -27.65
N ARG A 569 -10.75 66.63 -28.99
CA ARG A 569 -9.71 66.34 -29.99
C ARG A 569 -9.77 67.26 -31.23
N THR A 570 -8.62 67.55 -31.84
CA THR A 570 -8.46 68.24 -33.16
C THR A 570 -7.56 67.43 -34.13
N GLY A 571 -7.69 67.60 -35.46
CA GLY A 571 -6.89 66.90 -36.49
C GLY A 571 -7.58 65.69 -37.15
N VAL A 572 -6.84 64.67 -37.59
CA VAL A 572 -7.42 63.41 -38.14
C VAL A 572 -7.96 62.48 -37.03
N GLY A 573 -8.68 61.41 -37.38
CA GLY A 573 -9.21 60.42 -36.43
C GLY A 573 -10.54 60.78 -35.75
N SER A 574 -10.82 60.17 -34.58
CA SER A 574 -11.97 60.40 -33.68
C SER A 574 -11.64 59.98 -32.23
N ILE A 575 -12.41 60.43 -31.24
CA ILE A 575 -12.29 59.98 -29.83
C ILE A 575 -13.62 59.45 -29.33
N SER A 576 -13.59 58.46 -28.45
CA SER A 576 -14.78 57.84 -27.84
C SER A 576 -14.48 57.41 -26.39
N GLY A 577 -15.51 57.45 -25.53
CA GLY A 577 -15.41 57.14 -24.11
C GLY A 577 -15.56 58.36 -23.17
N SER A 578 -15.59 58.09 -21.87
CA SER A 578 -15.72 59.10 -20.81
C SER A 578 -15.07 58.62 -19.50
N GLY A 579 -14.80 59.53 -18.56
CA GLY A 579 -14.13 59.19 -17.29
C GLY A 579 -12.62 59.32 -17.39
N SER A 580 -11.86 58.69 -16.48
CA SER A 580 -10.41 58.86 -16.40
C SER A 580 -9.63 58.27 -17.58
N SER A 581 -10.28 57.69 -18.59
CA SER A 581 -9.63 57.23 -19.81
C SER A 581 -10.57 57.26 -21.01
N ILE A 582 -10.03 57.52 -22.20
CA ILE A 582 -10.74 57.50 -23.49
C ILE A 582 -9.92 56.82 -24.57
N THR A 583 -10.57 56.42 -25.66
CA THR A 583 -9.95 55.78 -26.82
C THR A 583 -10.01 56.69 -28.04
N TYR A 584 -8.86 57.00 -28.61
CA TYR A 584 -8.67 57.66 -29.91
C TYR A 584 -8.65 56.62 -31.03
N SER A 585 -9.29 56.89 -32.18
CA SER A 585 -9.29 56.04 -33.38
C SER A 585 -8.75 56.81 -34.57
N SER A 586 -7.72 56.31 -35.26
CA SER A 586 -6.98 57.05 -36.29
C SER A 586 -7.72 57.21 -37.63
N GLY A 587 -8.69 56.34 -37.93
CA GLY A 587 -9.44 56.35 -39.20
C GLY A 587 -8.60 55.92 -40.42
N ALA A 588 -9.18 55.92 -41.61
CA ALA A 588 -8.58 55.32 -42.82
C ALA A 588 -7.53 56.19 -43.54
N SER A 589 -7.20 57.39 -43.02
CA SER A 589 -6.34 58.36 -43.69
C SER A 589 -5.13 58.71 -42.83
N ALA A 590 -3.94 58.76 -43.46
CA ALA A 590 -2.71 59.21 -42.81
C ALA A 590 -2.74 60.73 -42.51
N GLY A 591 -2.10 61.18 -41.43
CA GLY A 591 -2.13 62.58 -40.97
C GLY A 591 -1.80 62.77 -39.48
N SER A 592 -2.06 63.94 -38.89
CA SER A 592 -1.76 64.24 -37.46
C SER A 592 -2.97 64.78 -36.66
N ALA A 593 -2.97 64.61 -35.32
CA ALA A 593 -4.05 65.00 -34.40
C ALA A 593 -3.57 65.34 -32.97
N THR A 594 -4.41 66.01 -32.16
CA THR A 594 -4.16 66.37 -30.75
C THR A 594 -5.38 66.10 -29.85
N VAL A 595 -5.20 65.43 -28.71
CA VAL A 595 -6.22 65.05 -27.70
C VAL A 595 -6.07 65.86 -26.41
N LYS A 596 -7.17 66.23 -25.72
CA LYS A 596 -7.21 67.05 -24.50
C LYS A 596 -8.18 66.50 -23.45
N VAL A 597 -7.86 66.60 -22.15
CA VAL A 597 -8.74 66.25 -20.99
C VAL A 597 -8.91 67.41 -20.02
N THR A 598 -10.07 67.51 -19.35
CA THR A 598 -10.36 68.46 -18.27
C THR A 598 -11.07 67.82 -17.06
N VAL A 599 -10.86 68.34 -15.85
CA VAL A 599 -11.59 68.00 -14.61
C VAL A 599 -11.86 69.30 -13.86
N GLY A 600 -13.13 69.69 -13.74
CA GLY A 600 -13.45 71.05 -13.30
C GLY A 600 -12.80 72.07 -14.25
N SER A 601 -11.92 72.92 -13.74
CA SER A 601 -11.17 73.95 -14.51
C SER A 601 -9.77 73.51 -14.98
N LEU A 602 -9.26 72.37 -14.52
CA LEU A 602 -7.91 71.87 -14.86
C LEU A 602 -7.92 71.15 -16.21
N ASN A 603 -6.82 71.21 -16.99
CA ASN A 603 -6.71 70.55 -18.30
C ASN A 603 -5.29 70.06 -18.69
N ALA A 604 -5.19 69.07 -19.58
CA ALA A 604 -3.93 68.51 -20.13
C ALA A 604 -4.09 67.98 -21.58
N THR A 605 -3.01 67.92 -22.40
CA THR A 605 -3.05 67.57 -23.86
C THR A 605 -1.99 66.54 -24.34
N ALA A 606 -2.24 65.85 -25.47
CA ALA A 606 -1.34 64.87 -26.12
C ALA A 606 -1.42 64.84 -27.67
N ASN A 607 -0.35 64.48 -28.39
CA ASN A 607 -0.27 64.49 -29.88
C ASN A 607 -0.29 63.08 -30.54
N VAL A 608 -0.78 62.97 -31.77
CA VAL A 608 -0.90 61.71 -32.54
C VAL A 608 -0.48 61.87 -34.02
N THR A 609 0.27 60.91 -34.59
CA THR A 609 0.61 60.81 -36.03
C THR A 609 0.12 59.49 -36.64
N VAL A 610 -0.38 59.47 -37.89
CA VAL A 610 -1.04 58.31 -38.54
C VAL A 610 -0.38 57.89 -39.88
N GLN A 611 -0.08 56.59 -40.10
CA GLN A 611 0.61 56.03 -41.31
C GLN A 611 0.03 54.68 -41.86
N VAL A 612 0.38 54.22 -43.08
CA VAL A 612 -0.08 52.95 -43.73
C VAL A 612 0.92 51.78 -43.60
N ARG A 613 0.47 50.50 -43.69
CA ARG A 613 1.28 49.26 -43.45
C ARG A 613 1.43 48.39 -44.73
N GLN A 614 2.61 47.81 -45.02
CA GLN A 614 2.87 46.85 -46.13
C GLN A 614 3.95 45.80 -45.79
N ALA A 615 3.92 44.59 -46.37
CA ALA A 615 4.88 43.51 -46.05
C ALA A 615 6.30 43.82 -46.54
N ALA A 616 7.26 43.85 -45.61
CA ALA A 616 8.67 44.15 -45.86
C ALA A 616 9.62 43.00 -45.46
N ARG A 617 9.22 42.16 -44.50
CA ARG A 617 9.97 40.97 -44.04
C ARG A 617 9.04 39.77 -43.92
N VAL A 618 9.53 38.61 -44.31
CA VAL A 618 8.86 37.31 -44.16
C VAL A 618 9.76 36.42 -43.32
N GLU A 619 9.19 35.66 -42.39
CA GLU A 619 9.89 34.64 -41.61
C GLU A 619 9.14 33.32 -41.75
N ILE A 620 9.81 32.26 -42.23
CA ILE A 620 9.23 30.93 -42.47
C ILE A 620 9.59 29.99 -41.34
N SER A 621 8.61 29.20 -40.91
CA SER A 621 8.75 28.15 -39.91
C SER A 621 7.99 26.89 -40.35
N PRO A 622 8.47 25.65 -40.07
CA PRO A 622 9.72 25.32 -39.35
C PRO A 622 11.00 25.37 -40.23
N GLN A 623 12.18 25.46 -39.62
CA GLN A 623 13.49 25.36 -40.27
C GLN A 623 14.12 23.97 -40.04
N GLY A 624 14.73 23.36 -41.07
CA GLY A 624 15.50 22.10 -40.95
C GLY A 624 14.66 20.85 -40.66
N ALA A 625 13.37 20.84 -41.01
CA ALA A 625 12.46 19.75 -40.63
C ALA A 625 12.84 18.40 -41.28
N ILE A 626 12.65 17.28 -40.58
CA ILE A 626 12.64 15.95 -41.18
C ILE A 626 11.19 15.47 -41.34
N VAL A 627 10.88 14.83 -42.47
CA VAL A 627 9.56 14.24 -42.73
C VAL A 627 9.71 12.89 -43.43
N LEU A 628 8.79 11.96 -43.17
CA LEU A 628 8.84 10.62 -43.76
C LEU A 628 8.50 10.63 -45.27
N ALA A 629 9.18 9.78 -46.03
CA ALA A 629 8.84 9.47 -47.41
C ALA A 629 7.54 8.63 -47.47
N GLY A 630 6.59 9.05 -48.31
CA GLY A 630 5.37 8.28 -48.55
C GLY A 630 4.16 9.13 -48.97
N PRO A 631 3.25 8.59 -49.82
CA PRO A 631 2.05 9.30 -50.23
C PRO A 631 1.11 9.52 -49.02
N GLY A 632 1.11 10.74 -48.49
CA GLY A 632 0.26 11.15 -47.36
C GLY A 632 0.99 11.91 -46.25
N SER A 633 2.32 11.82 -46.19
CA SER A 633 3.16 12.58 -45.26
C SER A 633 3.09 14.07 -45.59
N LYS A 634 2.80 14.89 -44.58
CA LYS A 634 2.52 16.31 -44.73
C LYS A 634 3.31 17.12 -43.72
N LEU A 635 3.84 18.25 -44.15
CA LEU A 635 4.48 19.26 -43.29
C LEU A 635 3.89 20.63 -43.61
N GLN A 636 3.40 21.33 -42.58
CA GLN A 636 2.80 22.64 -42.73
C GLN A 636 3.83 23.73 -42.45
N TYR A 637 4.08 24.58 -43.45
CA TYR A 637 4.86 25.81 -43.25
C TYR A 637 3.95 26.98 -42.97
N THR A 638 4.38 27.87 -42.09
CA THR A 638 3.77 29.17 -41.84
C THR A 638 4.76 30.26 -42.16
N ALA A 639 4.24 31.43 -42.54
CA ALA A 639 5.04 32.60 -42.81
C ALA A 639 4.45 33.80 -42.07
N ASP A 640 5.23 34.37 -41.16
CA ASP A 640 4.89 35.61 -40.50
C ASP A 640 5.40 36.78 -41.33
N CYS A 641 4.47 37.64 -41.73
CA CYS A 641 4.79 38.85 -42.49
C CYS A 641 4.86 40.03 -41.54
N TYR A 642 5.94 40.81 -41.62
CA TYR A 642 6.10 42.04 -40.86
C TYR A 642 6.09 43.23 -41.79
N ASP A 643 5.47 44.30 -41.31
CA ASP A 643 5.53 45.56 -42.02
C ASP A 643 6.86 46.29 -41.81
N GLN A 644 6.98 47.48 -42.41
CA GLN A 644 8.18 48.32 -42.32
C GLN A 644 8.49 48.87 -40.91
N PHE A 645 7.64 48.62 -39.91
CA PHE A 645 7.81 49.01 -38.51
C PHE A 645 7.96 47.79 -37.60
N ASP A 646 8.31 46.63 -38.16
CA ASP A 646 8.43 45.35 -37.47
C ASP A 646 7.13 44.85 -36.82
N ALA A 647 5.99 45.40 -37.22
CA ALA A 647 4.70 44.97 -36.70
C ALA A 647 4.10 43.90 -37.61
N SER A 648 3.68 42.78 -37.02
CA SER A 648 3.07 41.66 -37.75
C SER A 648 1.81 42.11 -38.52
N ILE A 649 1.70 41.68 -39.77
CA ILE A 649 0.57 41.94 -40.67
C ILE A 649 0.09 40.66 -41.34
N SER A 650 -1.20 40.63 -41.66
CA SER A 650 -1.76 39.62 -42.56
C SER A 650 -1.54 40.06 -44.01
N SER A 651 -0.66 39.37 -44.72
CA SER A 651 -0.38 39.59 -46.14
C SER A 651 -0.27 38.24 -46.86
N PRO A 652 -0.81 38.08 -48.09
CA PRO A 652 -0.77 36.79 -48.78
C PRO A 652 0.67 36.37 -49.09
N VAL A 653 0.98 35.08 -48.87
CA VAL A 653 2.31 34.50 -49.08
C VAL A 653 2.27 33.52 -50.25
N THR A 654 3.26 33.60 -51.13
CA THR A 654 3.45 32.67 -52.25
C THR A 654 4.53 31.64 -51.91
N TRP A 655 4.22 30.35 -52.08
CA TRP A 655 5.06 29.21 -51.66
C TRP A 655 5.65 28.42 -52.84
N SER A 656 6.86 27.87 -52.67
CA SER A 656 7.49 26.93 -53.63
C SER A 656 8.44 25.94 -52.93
N VAL A 657 8.76 24.81 -53.57
CA VAL A 657 9.70 23.79 -53.06
C VAL A 657 10.64 23.30 -54.18
N THR A 658 11.95 23.21 -53.91
CA THR A 658 12.98 22.81 -54.89
C THR A 658 14.09 21.94 -54.25
N PRO A 659 14.56 20.84 -54.89
CA PRO A 659 13.99 20.15 -56.06
C PRO A 659 12.55 19.70 -55.80
N ALA A 660 11.85 19.20 -56.83
CA ALA A 660 10.45 18.76 -56.66
C ALA A 660 10.36 17.56 -55.69
N ALA A 661 10.07 17.85 -54.41
CA ALA A 661 9.93 16.90 -53.31
C ALA A 661 8.53 16.28 -53.20
N GLY A 662 7.62 16.64 -54.10
CA GLY A 662 6.17 16.50 -53.94
C GLY A 662 5.46 17.79 -54.35
N THR A 663 4.43 18.22 -53.61
CA THR A 663 3.66 19.45 -53.89
C THR A 663 3.52 20.33 -52.65
N ILE A 664 3.63 21.65 -52.79
CA ILE A 664 3.31 22.63 -51.73
C ILE A 664 2.08 23.47 -52.12
N SER A 665 1.12 23.59 -51.22
CA SER A 665 -0.11 24.35 -51.46
C SER A 665 0.08 25.86 -51.24
N SER A 666 -0.89 26.66 -51.70
CA SER A 666 -0.94 28.11 -51.45
C SER A 666 -1.06 28.48 -49.96
N THR A 667 -1.37 27.51 -49.10
CA THR A 667 -1.40 27.69 -47.64
C THR A 667 -0.12 27.18 -46.96
N GLY A 668 0.91 26.77 -47.70
CA GLY A 668 2.19 26.30 -47.13
C GLY A 668 2.23 24.82 -46.76
N LEU A 669 1.18 24.04 -47.06
CA LEU A 669 1.17 22.59 -46.79
C LEU A 669 2.00 21.84 -47.85
N LEU A 670 3.17 21.33 -47.47
CA LEU A 670 4.00 20.42 -48.24
C LEU A 670 3.47 18.99 -48.08
N THR A 671 3.30 18.27 -49.20
CA THR A 671 3.04 16.82 -49.23
C THR A 671 4.21 16.15 -49.92
N THR A 672 4.91 15.25 -49.22
CA THR A 672 6.16 14.64 -49.71
C THR A 672 5.91 13.46 -50.65
N GLY A 673 6.89 13.22 -51.53
CA GLY A 673 6.95 12.06 -52.41
C GLY A 673 7.55 10.83 -51.71
N THR A 674 7.93 9.82 -52.50
CA THR A 674 8.53 8.57 -52.01
C THR A 674 10.06 8.58 -52.01
N THR A 675 10.69 9.66 -52.48
CA THR A 675 12.14 9.76 -52.64
C THR A 675 12.73 10.43 -51.41
N ALA A 676 13.68 9.77 -50.75
CA ALA A 676 14.48 10.37 -49.69
C ALA A 676 15.45 11.43 -50.24
N GLY A 677 15.75 12.48 -49.47
CA GLY A 677 16.65 13.56 -49.85
C GLY A 677 16.30 14.90 -49.21
N THR A 678 17.14 15.91 -49.46
CA THR A 678 16.98 17.27 -48.91
C THR A 678 16.37 18.22 -49.94
N TYR A 679 15.46 19.09 -49.49
CA TYR A 679 14.69 20.03 -50.31
C TYR A 679 14.58 21.40 -49.63
N THR A 680 14.33 22.45 -50.41
CA THR A 680 14.21 23.84 -49.93
C THR A 680 12.83 24.41 -50.22
N VAL A 681 12.14 24.90 -49.20
CA VAL A 681 10.86 25.62 -49.26
C VAL A 681 11.11 27.12 -49.25
N THR A 682 10.38 27.89 -50.06
CA THR A 682 10.53 29.35 -50.17
C THR A 682 9.16 30.03 -50.08
N GLY A 683 9.09 31.13 -49.33
CA GLY A 683 7.87 31.92 -49.07
C GLY A 683 8.12 33.41 -49.32
N THR A 684 7.22 34.06 -50.07
CA THR A 684 7.35 35.47 -50.49
C THR A 684 6.07 36.28 -50.27
N SER A 685 6.19 37.52 -49.78
CA SER A 685 5.07 38.46 -49.57
C SER A 685 5.52 39.92 -49.67
N GLY A 686 4.88 40.69 -50.56
CA GLY A 686 5.31 42.07 -50.85
C GLY A 686 6.75 42.11 -51.36
N SER A 687 7.62 42.85 -50.66
CA SER A 687 9.07 42.86 -50.94
C SER A 687 9.88 41.88 -50.06
N GLY A 688 9.24 41.15 -49.14
CA GLY A 688 9.90 40.20 -48.24
C GLY A 688 9.93 38.78 -48.80
N SER A 689 10.98 38.02 -48.46
CA SER A 689 11.18 36.60 -48.81
C SER A 689 11.99 35.89 -47.73
N ASP A 690 11.75 34.58 -47.55
CA ASP A 690 12.57 33.70 -46.71
C ASP A 690 12.60 32.26 -47.26
N THR A 691 13.50 31.40 -46.75
CA THR A 691 13.68 30.00 -47.19
C THR A 691 13.88 29.03 -46.02
N ALA A 692 13.42 27.79 -46.14
CA ALA A 692 13.60 26.73 -45.13
C ALA A 692 13.98 25.37 -45.74
N GLU A 693 14.85 24.61 -45.07
CA GLU A 693 15.26 23.26 -45.50
C GLU A 693 14.34 22.16 -44.93
N VAL A 694 14.13 21.08 -45.69
CA VAL A 694 13.45 19.85 -45.27
C VAL A 694 14.15 18.60 -45.80
N THR A 695 14.38 17.62 -44.93
CA THR A 695 14.97 16.32 -45.26
C THR A 695 13.92 15.22 -45.22
N VAL A 696 13.87 14.38 -46.26
CA VAL A 696 12.94 13.26 -46.39
C VAL A 696 13.68 11.95 -46.18
N VAL A 697 13.20 11.08 -45.28
CA VAL A 697 13.83 9.79 -44.94
C VAL A 697 12.91 8.59 -45.18
N THR A 698 13.47 7.40 -45.42
CA THR A 698 12.76 6.13 -45.64
C THR A 698 13.24 5.06 -44.65
N GLY A 699 12.33 4.28 -44.02
CA GLY A 699 12.71 3.01 -43.37
C GLY A 699 12.44 2.82 -41.87
N LEU A 700 11.78 3.78 -41.19
CA LEU A 700 11.50 3.65 -39.76
C LEU A 700 10.41 2.61 -39.44
N THR A 701 10.71 1.63 -38.60
CA THR A 701 9.77 0.58 -38.14
C THR A 701 9.05 0.96 -36.85
N ALA A 702 7.86 0.40 -36.61
CA ALA A 702 7.15 0.60 -35.35
C ALA A 702 7.83 -0.17 -34.20
N PRO A 703 7.76 0.33 -32.95
CA PRO A 703 8.14 -0.44 -31.77
C PRO A 703 7.27 -1.70 -31.61
N THR A 704 7.84 -2.78 -31.07
CA THR A 704 7.15 -4.07 -30.85
C THR A 704 7.09 -4.44 -29.37
N GLY A 705 6.27 -5.44 -29.04
CA GLY A 705 6.22 -6.02 -27.70
C GLY A 705 5.56 -5.16 -26.63
N LEU A 706 4.81 -4.11 -26.99
CA LEU A 706 4.15 -3.27 -25.99
C LEU A 706 3.10 -4.07 -25.21
N GLU A 707 3.21 -4.04 -23.88
CA GLU A 707 2.30 -4.61 -22.90
C GLU A 707 1.90 -3.56 -21.85
N ALA A 708 0.73 -3.75 -21.21
CA ALA A 708 0.22 -2.84 -20.18
C ALA A 708 -0.35 -3.61 -18.99
N GLU A 709 0.14 -3.28 -17.80
CA GLU A 709 -0.25 -3.92 -16.54
C GLU A 709 -0.94 -2.91 -15.62
N ALA A 710 -2.14 -3.26 -15.15
CA ALA A 710 -2.92 -2.39 -14.26
C ALA A 710 -2.42 -2.48 -12.81
N ARG A 711 -2.35 -1.32 -12.14
CA ARG A 711 -2.08 -1.16 -10.70
C ARG A 711 -3.09 -0.19 -10.09
N TYR A 712 -2.91 0.21 -8.83
CA TYR A 712 -3.86 1.07 -8.12
C TYR A 712 -4.25 2.34 -8.89
N THR A 713 -3.36 3.34 -8.94
CA THR A 713 -3.57 4.61 -9.65
C THR A 713 -2.58 4.77 -10.80
N ARG A 714 -2.14 3.65 -11.38
CA ARG A 714 -1.10 3.65 -12.40
C ARG A 714 -1.19 2.45 -13.35
N VAL A 715 -0.53 2.58 -14.49
CA VAL A 715 -0.30 1.50 -15.45
C VAL A 715 1.20 1.36 -15.65
N VAL A 716 1.71 0.14 -15.56
CA VAL A 716 3.09 -0.19 -15.92
C VAL A 716 3.11 -0.64 -17.37
N LEU A 717 3.94 0.00 -18.18
CA LEU A 717 4.15 -0.30 -19.59
C LEU A 717 5.54 -0.90 -19.78
N SER A 718 5.66 -1.92 -20.61
CA SER A 718 6.92 -2.51 -21.04
C SER A 718 6.89 -2.86 -22.52
N TRP A 719 8.03 -2.82 -23.20
CA TRP A 719 8.15 -3.14 -24.63
C TRP A 719 9.55 -3.68 -24.98
N ASP A 720 9.74 -4.13 -26.22
CA ASP A 720 11.03 -4.60 -26.70
C ASP A 720 12.02 -3.43 -26.88
N ASP A 721 13.28 -3.60 -26.45
CA ASP A 721 14.31 -2.60 -26.68
C ASP A 721 14.56 -2.36 -28.18
N TYR A 722 14.64 -1.09 -28.56
CA TYR A 722 14.69 -0.67 -29.97
C TYR A 722 16.14 -0.27 -30.36
N PHE A 723 16.86 -1.13 -31.07
CA PHE A 723 18.30 -0.96 -31.43
C PHE A 723 18.57 -0.77 -32.94
N ASP A 724 19.62 0.00 -33.26
CA ASP A 724 20.35 0.19 -34.54
C ASP A 724 19.52 0.37 -35.85
N PHE A 725 19.66 1.54 -36.48
CA PHE A 725 18.83 1.96 -37.62
C PHE A 725 19.52 1.89 -38.99
N GLY A 726 20.85 1.74 -39.03
CA GLY A 726 21.59 1.62 -40.29
C GLY A 726 21.42 2.75 -41.33
N ASP A 727 20.79 3.87 -40.94
CA ASP A 727 20.34 4.95 -41.84
C ASP A 727 20.95 6.33 -41.52
N GLY A 728 21.90 6.39 -40.58
CA GLY A 728 22.54 7.63 -40.13
C GLY A 728 21.76 8.40 -39.06
N THR A 729 20.65 7.86 -38.55
CA THR A 729 19.93 8.41 -37.39
C THR A 729 20.31 7.68 -36.10
N SER A 730 20.06 8.33 -34.95
CA SER A 730 20.26 7.76 -33.61
C SER A 730 19.00 7.88 -32.76
N PHE A 731 18.87 7.02 -31.75
CA PHE A 731 17.76 7.05 -30.80
C PHE A 731 17.77 8.38 -30.02
N ASP A 732 16.62 9.03 -29.92
CA ASP A 732 16.45 10.23 -29.09
C ASP A 732 15.59 9.95 -27.85
N HIS A 733 14.36 9.47 -28.03
CA HIS A 733 13.45 9.05 -26.96
C HIS A 733 12.29 8.19 -27.53
N TYR A 734 11.52 7.55 -26.65
CA TYR A 734 10.19 7.04 -26.96
C TYR A 734 9.13 8.08 -26.60
N ASN A 735 8.06 8.21 -27.40
CA ASN A 735 6.84 8.90 -26.98
C ASN A 735 5.83 7.87 -26.48
N VAL A 736 5.17 8.16 -25.36
CA VAL A 736 4.10 7.34 -24.83
C VAL A 736 2.78 8.07 -25.02
N TYR A 737 1.88 7.47 -25.80
CA TYR A 737 0.56 8.04 -26.07
C TYR A 737 -0.51 7.32 -25.26
N ARG A 738 -1.47 8.09 -24.73
CA ARG A 738 -2.58 7.58 -23.93
C ARG A 738 -3.92 8.11 -24.41
N ALA A 739 -4.97 7.29 -24.36
CA ALA A 739 -6.36 7.67 -24.56
C ALA A 739 -7.28 7.02 -23.49
N THR A 740 -8.49 7.58 -23.34
CA THR A 740 -9.61 6.98 -22.57
C THR A 740 -10.68 6.37 -23.47
N SER A 741 -10.34 6.11 -24.74
CA SER A 741 -11.16 5.37 -25.70
C SER A 741 -10.25 4.60 -26.65
N SER A 742 -10.67 3.40 -27.07
CA SER A 742 -9.86 2.48 -27.90
C SER A 742 -9.49 3.03 -29.28
N GLY A 743 -10.18 4.06 -29.76
CA GLY A 743 -9.91 4.74 -31.04
C GLY A 743 -9.30 6.13 -30.89
N GLY A 744 -8.87 6.52 -29.68
CA GLY A 744 -8.41 7.88 -29.39
C GLY A 744 -9.56 8.88 -29.17
N PRO A 745 -9.27 10.18 -29.07
CA PRO A 745 -7.98 10.81 -29.37
C PRO A 745 -6.90 10.43 -28.35
N PHE A 746 -5.70 10.14 -28.85
CA PHE A 746 -4.52 9.88 -28.02
C PHE A 746 -3.75 11.18 -27.76
N THR A 747 -3.19 11.30 -26.57
CA THR A 747 -2.35 12.43 -26.14
C THR A 747 -0.99 11.90 -25.69
N ASP A 748 0.07 12.63 -26.00
CA ASP A 748 1.40 12.36 -25.48
C ASP A 748 1.43 12.58 -23.96
N VAL A 749 1.95 11.61 -23.21
CA VAL A 749 2.02 11.65 -21.74
C VAL A 749 3.43 11.49 -21.18
N ALA A 750 4.41 11.03 -21.98
CA ALA A 750 5.78 10.87 -21.51
C ALA A 750 6.80 10.70 -22.65
N ASP A 751 7.97 11.31 -22.46
CA ASP A 751 9.17 11.14 -23.28
C ASP A 751 10.19 10.29 -22.51
N ILE A 752 10.58 9.13 -23.05
CA ILE A 752 11.51 8.19 -22.40
C ILE A 752 12.87 8.23 -23.11
N THR A 753 13.85 8.88 -22.50
CA THR A 753 15.20 9.09 -23.07
C THR A 753 16.16 7.92 -22.83
N THR A 754 15.77 6.95 -22.00
CA THR A 754 16.53 5.73 -21.76
C THR A 754 16.12 4.66 -22.77
N GLN A 755 17.10 4.15 -23.54
CA GLN A 755 16.86 3.15 -24.58
C GLN A 755 16.59 1.74 -24.02
N SER A 756 17.19 1.43 -22.86
CA SER A 756 17.04 0.16 -22.15
C SER A 756 17.20 0.40 -20.63
N PRO A 757 16.38 -0.23 -19.76
CA PRO A 757 15.25 -1.09 -20.11
C PRO A 757 14.05 -0.30 -20.64
N SER A 758 13.36 -0.87 -21.62
CA SER A 758 12.14 -0.31 -22.23
C SER A 758 10.90 -0.45 -21.34
N LYS A 759 10.77 0.45 -20.35
CA LYS A 759 9.68 0.48 -19.35
C LYS A 759 9.20 1.92 -19.09
N HIS A 760 7.92 2.08 -18.79
CA HIS A 760 7.35 3.33 -18.25
C HIS A 760 6.27 3.05 -17.20
N ILE A 761 6.09 3.96 -16.24
CA ILE A 761 5.01 3.90 -15.25
C ILE A 761 4.19 5.18 -15.36
N ASP A 762 2.97 5.05 -15.87
CA ASP A 762 2.03 6.16 -15.99
C ASP A 762 1.22 6.30 -14.70
N ARG A 763 1.45 7.40 -13.97
CA ARG A 763 0.95 7.62 -12.59
C ARG A 763 -0.24 8.58 -12.54
N GLY A 764 -0.96 8.55 -11.42
CA GLY A 764 -2.05 9.50 -11.12
C GLY A 764 -3.33 9.24 -11.91
N LEU A 765 -3.52 8.00 -12.36
CA LEU A 765 -4.68 7.57 -13.12
C LEU A 765 -5.90 7.33 -12.24
N THR A 766 -7.08 7.50 -12.83
CA THR A 766 -8.36 7.25 -12.16
C THR A 766 -8.68 5.77 -12.20
N THR A 767 -8.92 5.17 -11.03
CA THR A 767 -9.32 3.77 -10.91
C THR A 767 -10.65 3.48 -11.62
N GLY A 768 -10.79 2.28 -12.18
CA GLY A 768 -11.98 1.85 -12.94
C GLY A 768 -12.11 2.47 -14.33
N THR A 769 -11.22 3.38 -14.72
CA THR A 769 -11.17 3.93 -16.09
C THR A 769 -10.19 3.11 -16.93
N THR A 770 -10.62 2.58 -18.07
CA THR A 770 -9.70 1.92 -19.00
C THR A 770 -8.87 2.98 -19.73
N TYR A 771 -7.55 2.77 -19.78
CA TYR A 771 -6.64 3.59 -20.54
C TYR A 771 -6.02 2.75 -21.65
N TRP A 772 -5.93 3.33 -22.84
CA TRP A 772 -5.33 2.72 -24.03
C TRP A 772 -4.01 3.40 -24.33
N TYR A 773 -3.01 2.62 -24.69
CA TYR A 773 -1.65 3.09 -24.95
C TYR A 773 -1.12 2.60 -26.29
N TYR A 774 -0.33 3.44 -26.95
CA TYR A 774 0.66 3.02 -27.94
C TYR A 774 1.93 3.83 -27.72
N ILE A 775 3.03 3.36 -28.29
CA ILE A 775 4.31 4.08 -28.26
C ILE A 775 4.82 4.30 -29.68
N THR A 776 5.70 5.28 -29.82
CA THR A 776 6.53 5.52 -31.00
C THR A 776 7.96 5.78 -30.55
N VAL A 777 8.91 5.72 -31.47
CA VAL A 777 10.29 6.15 -31.24
C VAL A 777 10.52 7.45 -31.99
N VAL A 778 11.27 8.35 -31.38
CA VAL A 778 11.81 9.54 -32.04
C VAL A 778 13.30 9.33 -32.29
N HIS A 779 13.68 9.53 -33.54
CA HIS A 779 15.05 9.47 -34.04
C HIS A 779 15.58 10.88 -34.23
N LYS A 780 16.90 11.06 -34.14
CA LYS A 780 17.57 12.28 -34.55
C LYS A 780 18.71 12.04 -35.53
N ASP A 781 18.90 12.99 -36.44
CA ASP A 781 20.08 13.04 -37.31
C ASP A 781 21.29 13.71 -36.62
N GLU A 782 22.41 13.80 -37.34
CA GLU A 782 23.65 14.45 -36.89
C GLU A 782 23.48 15.96 -36.57
N HIS A 783 22.41 16.59 -37.07
CA HIS A 783 22.09 18.00 -36.89
C HIS A 783 21.03 18.25 -35.79
N GLY A 784 20.53 17.18 -35.16
CA GLY A 784 19.54 17.25 -34.08
C GLY A 784 18.09 17.36 -34.54
N ASN A 785 17.81 17.21 -35.83
CA ASN A 785 16.45 17.19 -36.38
C ASN A 785 15.79 15.85 -36.08
N LYS A 786 14.48 15.87 -35.77
CA LYS A 786 13.77 14.70 -35.24
C LYS A 786 12.74 14.11 -36.20
N ALA A 787 12.60 12.79 -36.20
CA ALA A 787 11.56 12.06 -36.94
C ALA A 787 10.96 10.95 -36.08
N GLU A 788 9.64 10.79 -36.16
CA GLU A 788 8.89 9.82 -35.35
C GLU A 788 8.50 8.58 -36.17
N THR A 789 8.58 7.40 -35.57
CA THR A 789 8.17 6.14 -36.19
C THR A 789 6.65 6.00 -36.30
N PRO A 790 6.14 5.05 -37.12
CA PRO A 790 4.78 4.56 -36.95
C PRO A 790 4.52 4.02 -35.53
N ALA A 791 3.26 4.02 -35.11
CA ALA A 791 2.83 3.53 -33.80
C ALA A 791 2.96 2.01 -33.64
N SER A 792 3.27 1.58 -32.41
CA SER A 792 3.20 0.18 -31.97
C SER A 792 1.77 -0.40 -32.06
N ASN A 793 1.60 -1.65 -31.62
CA ASN A 793 0.28 -2.16 -31.24
C ASN A 793 -0.35 -1.30 -30.13
N ILE A 794 -1.68 -1.23 -30.10
CA ILE A 794 -2.43 -0.59 -29.02
C ILE A 794 -2.69 -1.63 -27.93
N VAL A 795 -2.35 -1.29 -26.68
CA VAL A 795 -2.70 -2.06 -25.48
C VAL A 795 -3.63 -1.28 -24.58
N SER A 796 -4.24 -1.93 -23.60
CA SER A 796 -5.06 -1.25 -22.61
C SER A 796 -4.98 -1.90 -21.25
N ALA A 797 -5.03 -1.08 -20.21
CA ALA A 797 -5.12 -1.51 -18.82
C ALA A 797 -6.14 -0.65 -18.08
N THR A 798 -6.79 -1.22 -17.06
CA THR A 798 -7.77 -0.51 -16.23
C THR A 798 -7.24 -0.49 -14.80
N PRO A 799 -6.68 0.64 -14.32
CA PRO A 799 -6.23 0.77 -12.94
C PRO A 799 -7.33 0.34 -11.97
N VAL A 800 -6.96 -0.48 -10.99
CA VAL A 800 -7.89 -1.17 -10.10
C VAL A 800 -7.86 -0.51 -8.73
N PRO A 801 -8.99 -0.15 -8.10
CA PRO A 801 -8.97 0.38 -6.75
C PRO A 801 -8.27 -0.57 -5.77
N ILE A 802 -7.37 -0.03 -4.94
CA ILE A 802 -6.75 -0.81 -3.88
C ILE A 802 -7.82 -1.12 -2.81
N PRO A 803 -8.01 -2.38 -2.41
CA PRO A 803 -8.96 -2.71 -1.36
C PRO A 803 -8.57 -2.03 -0.04
N LEU A 804 -9.55 -1.44 0.66
CA LEU A 804 -9.31 -0.85 1.98
C LEU A 804 -9.18 -1.95 3.03
N VAL A 805 -8.08 -1.91 3.79
CA VAL A 805 -7.75 -2.94 4.78
C VAL A 805 -7.78 -2.44 6.24
N GLY A 806 -8.08 -1.14 6.44
CA GLY A 806 -7.99 -0.49 7.76
C GLY A 806 -6.54 -0.08 8.11
N PRO A 807 -6.25 0.33 9.36
CA PRO A 807 -4.90 0.74 9.74
C PRO A 807 -3.84 -0.30 9.38
N MET A 808 -2.64 0.12 8.95
CA MET A 808 -1.56 -0.79 8.55
C MET A 808 -0.26 -0.52 9.30
N ASP A 809 0.45 -1.57 9.69
CA ASP A 809 1.82 -1.50 10.17
C ASP A 809 2.69 -2.41 9.33
N VAL A 810 3.65 -1.83 8.62
CA VAL A 810 4.52 -2.55 7.69
C VAL A 810 5.98 -2.39 8.12
N ALA A 811 6.61 -3.48 8.54
CA ALA A 811 8.05 -3.51 8.85
C ALA A 811 8.82 -4.13 7.69
N PHE A 812 9.88 -3.47 7.26
CA PHE A 812 10.81 -3.95 6.25
C PHE A 812 12.04 -4.53 6.94
N ILE A 813 12.40 -5.77 6.60
CA ILE A 813 13.72 -6.35 6.85
C ILE A 813 14.41 -6.40 5.50
N LEU A 814 15.41 -5.55 5.32
CA LEU A 814 16.09 -5.36 4.04
C LEU A 814 17.55 -5.75 4.17
N ASP A 815 17.92 -6.82 3.49
CA ASP A 815 19.30 -7.17 3.17
C ASP A 815 19.97 -6.01 2.43
N ASN A 816 21.09 -5.57 2.98
CA ASN A 816 21.85 -4.39 2.58
C ASN A 816 23.25 -4.75 2.06
N THR A 817 23.48 -6.02 1.68
CA THR A 817 24.76 -6.44 1.08
C THR A 817 24.89 -5.94 -0.35
N GLY A 818 26.12 -5.86 -0.86
CA GLY A 818 26.38 -5.34 -2.21
C GLY A 818 25.75 -6.17 -3.34
N SER A 819 25.40 -7.44 -3.12
CA SER A 819 24.62 -8.22 -4.11
C SER A 819 23.19 -7.71 -4.28
N MET A 820 22.69 -6.93 -3.31
CA MET A 820 21.35 -6.36 -3.32
C MET A 820 21.28 -4.94 -3.89
N ASP A 821 22.41 -4.32 -4.27
CA ASP A 821 22.47 -2.91 -4.71
C ASP A 821 21.45 -2.58 -5.81
N ASP A 822 21.40 -3.38 -6.87
CA ASP A 822 20.44 -3.19 -7.97
C ASP A 822 18.98 -3.32 -7.48
N SER A 823 18.70 -4.26 -6.58
CA SER A 823 17.36 -4.45 -6.00
C SER A 823 16.96 -3.29 -5.10
N ILE A 824 17.89 -2.79 -4.29
CA ILE A 824 17.68 -1.63 -3.42
C ILE A 824 17.40 -0.39 -4.28
N ASP A 825 18.15 -0.17 -5.34
CA ASP A 825 17.96 0.98 -6.23
C ASP A 825 16.62 0.92 -6.99
N ASN A 826 16.19 -0.28 -7.42
CA ASN A 826 14.86 -0.47 -7.98
C ASN A 826 13.74 -0.17 -6.96
N ILE A 827 13.90 -0.59 -5.70
CA ILE A 827 12.93 -0.26 -4.63
C ILE A 827 12.92 1.25 -4.37
N ARG A 828 14.08 1.91 -4.34
CA ARG A 828 14.20 3.37 -4.17
C ARG A 828 13.50 4.12 -5.30
N PHE A 829 13.61 3.63 -6.53
CA PHE A 829 12.97 4.24 -7.71
C PHE A 829 11.44 4.30 -7.61
N GLU A 830 10.80 3.26 -7.06
CA GLU A 830 9.33 3.19 -6.90
C GLU A 830 8.87 3.46 -5.45
N LEU A 831 9.75 3.92 -4.56
CA LEU A 831 9.50 4.05 -3.13
C LEU A 831 8.28 4.91 -2.79
N GLN A 832 8.09 6.02 -3.52
CA GLN A 832 6.94 6.90 -3.30
C GLN A 832 5.62 6.22 -3.69
N ASP A 833 5.64 5.36 -4.71
CA ASP A 833 4.46 4.62 -5.14
C ASP A 833 4.10 3.55 -4.09
N ILE A 834 5.10 2.84 -3.55
CA ILE A 834 4.92 1.86 -2.46
C ILE A 834 4.29 2.53 -1.23
N ILE A 835 4.82 3.68 -0.80
CA ILE A 835 4.28 4.41 0.36
C ILE A 835 2.87 4.90 0.08
N SER A 836 2.60 5.39 -1.13
CA SER A 836 1.28 5.89 -1.53
C SER A 836 0.23 4.78 -1.52
N ASP A 837 0.58 3.58 -1.96
CA ASP A 837 -0.32 2.43 -1.95
C ASP A 837 -0.59 1.94 -0.54
N ILE A 838 0.41 1.87 0.34
CA ILE A 838 0.20 1.55 1.77
C ILE A 838 -0.69 2.61 2.42
N ALA A 839 -0.46 3.89 2.13
CA ALA A 839 -1.29 4.98 2.63
C ALA A 839 -2.73 4.86 2.12
N ALA A 840 -2.94 4.53 0.85
CA ALA A 840 -4.25 4.36 0.26
C ALA A 840 -5.00 3.15 0.83
N ALA A 841 -4.37 1.98 0.88
CA ALA A 841 -4.93 0.75 1.46
C ALA A 841 -5.33 0.96 2.93
N SER A 842 -4.57 1.78 3.66
CA SER A 842 -4.80 2.07 5.08
C SER A 842 -5.69 3.27 5.38
N SER A 843 -6.24 3.94 4.37
CA SER A 843 -6.94 5.23 4.52
C SER A 843 -6.10 6.28 5.28
N GLY A 844 -4.79 6.28 5.07
CA GLY A 844 -3.80 7.16 5.68
C GLY A 844 -3.33 6.72 7.08
N SER A 845 -3.90 5.66 7.65
CA SER A 845 -3.55 5.18 9.00
C SER A 845 -2.44 4.11 8.95
N TYR A 846 -1.25 4.49 8.48
CA TYR A 846 -0.11 3.57 8.37
C TYR A 846 1.05 3.92 9.31
N ARG A 847 1.89 2.93 9.62
CA ARG A 847 3.21 3.07 10.25
C ARG A 847 4.21 2.17 9.54
N LEU A 848 5.39 2.70 9.22
CA LEU A 848 6.48 1.96 8.59
C LEU A 848 7.65 1.78 9.55
N ALA A 849 8.37 0.69 9.43
CA ALA A 849 9.62 0.43 10.14
C ALA A 849 10.66 -0.17 9.19
N LEU A 850 11.95 0.07 9.44
CA LEU A 850 13.05 -0.46 8.63
C LEU A 850 14.13 -1.05 9.55
N LEU A 851 14.47 -2.30 9.30
CA LEU A 851 15.59 -3.01 9.91
C LEU A 851 16.49 -3.56 8.80
N THR A 852 17.79 -3.56 9.02
CA THR A 852 18.76 -4.24 8.16
C THR A 852 19.48 -5.32 8.96
N PRO A 853 19.68 -6.54 8.40
CA PRO A 853 20.60 -7.50 8.98
C PRO A 853 22.04 -6.96 8.85
N ASP A 854 22.93 -7.46 9.69
CA ASP A 854 24.37 -7.23 9.65
C ASP A 854 25.03 -8.39 10.42
N THR A 855 26.34 -8.60 10.23
CA THR A 855 27.15 -9.67 10.86
C THR A 855 26.83 -9.81 12.35
N GLU A 856 25.98 -10.79 12.67
CA GLU A 856 25.49 -11.15 14.01
C GLU A 856 24.64 -10.11 14.77
N ILE A 857 24.22 -9.01 14.12
CA ILE A 857 23.42 -7.96 14.75
C ILE A 857 22.23 -7.54 13.88
N SER A 858 21.15 -7.11 14.53
CA SER A 858 20.02 -6.46 13.85
C SER A 858 20.10 -4.95 14.06
N ASN A 859 20.15 -4.21 12.96
CA ASN A 859 20.21 -2.75 12.97
C ASN A 859 18.82 -2.14 12.75
N THR A 860 18.28 -1.48 13.77
CA THR A 860 17.03 -0.72 13.66
C THR A 860 17.30 0.63 13.00
N ARG A 861 16.90 0.80 11.73
CA ARG A 861 17.08 2.06 10.97
C ARG A 861 15.91 3.03 11.19
N LEU A 862 14.69 2.51 11.37
CA LEU A 862 13.50 3.32 11.63
C LEU A 862 12.47 2.55 12.48
N GLU A 863 11.95 3.19 13.53
CA GLU A 863 10.82 2.69 14.30
C GLU A 863 9.46 3.17 13.80
N PHE A 864 8.40 2.41 14.15
CA PHE A 864 7.02 2.77 13.84
C PHE A 864 6.64 4.15 14.37
N SER A 865 6.18 5.01 13.48
CA SER A 865 5.54 6.29 13.81
C SER A 865 4.38 6.55 12.84
N SER A 866 3.39 7.33 13.29
CA SER A 866 2.17 7.57 12.51
C SER A 866 2.47 8.30 11.19
N ALA A 867 1.97 7.75 10.08
CA ALA A 867 2.08 8.28 8.73
C ALA A 867 3.51 8.72 8.34
N ASN A 868 4.50 7.91 8.71
CA ASN A 868 5.92 8.25 8.67
C ASN A 868 6.62 7.99 7.32
N GLY A 869 5.89 8.06 6.19
CA GLY A 869 6.44 7.78 4.86
C GLY A 869 7.67 8.62 4.50
N THR A 870 7.69 9.90 4.89
CA THR A 870 8.86 10.77 4.67
C THR A 870 10.09 10.32 5.46
N ALA A 871 9.91 9.93 6.73
CA ALA A 871 11.01 9.44 7.57
C ALA A 871 11.52 8.08 7.08
N PHE A 872 10.63 7.22 6.60
CA PHE A 872 10.98 5.97 5.95
C PHE A 872 11.77 6.17 4.67
N SER A 873 11.34 7.12 3.82
CA SER A 873 12.08 7.49 2.61
C SER A 873 13.49 7.99 2.93
N ALA A 874 13.64 8.79 3.98
CA ALA A 874 14.94 9.28 4.43
C ALA A 874 15.82 8.15 4.99
N ALA A 875 15.25 7.19 5.70
CA ALA A 875 15.99 6.04 6.25
C ALA A 875 16.49 5.10 5.14
N LEU A 876 15.66 4.82 4.11
CA LEU A 876 16.02 3.92 3.00
C LEU A 876 17.02 4.54 2.01
N ASN A 877 16.92 5.85 1.78
CA ASN A 877 17.87 6.60 0.94
C ASN A 877 19.13 7.04 1.72
N GLY A 878 19.15 6.82 3.03
CA GLY A 878 20.31 7.05 3.86
C GLY A 878 21.40 6.00 3.62
N ASP A 879 22.49 6.14 4.35
CA ASP A 879 23.56 5.17 4.34
C ASP A 879 23.09 3.85 4.97
N LEU A 880 22.97 2.83 4.13
CA LEU A 880 22.59 1.49 4.54
C LEU A 880 23.80 0.64 4.92
N ASP A 881 25.04 1.16 4.86
CA ASP A 881 26.33 0.52 5.16
C ASP A 881 26.25 -0.86 5.84
N ALA A 882 26.81 -1.88 5.16
CA ALA A 882 27.64 -2.91 5.80
C ALA A 882 28.52 -3.66 4.77
N ASP A 883 29.82 -3.72 5.05
CA ASP A 883 30.83 -4.61 4.43
C ASP A 883 30.58 -6.09 4.78
N GLY A 884 29.35 -6.59 4.61
CA GLY A 884 28.96 -7.97 4.91
C GLY A 884 29.55 -8.95 3.88
N VAL A 885 30.67 -9.58 4.22
CA VAL A 885 31.29 -10.59 3.36
C VAL A 885 30.55 -11.93 3.49
N LEU A 886 29.66 -12.21 2.54
CA LEU A 886 29.05 -13.52 2.22
C LEU A 886 28.14 -14.18 3.29
N ALA A 887 27.02 -14.75 2.82
CA ALA A 887 25.98 -15.48 3.53
C ALA A 887 26.49 -16.49 4.59
N PRO A 888 25.74 -16.74 5.68
CA PRO A 888 24.34 -16.36 6.00
C PRO A 888 24.14 -15.02 6.76
N GLU A 889 22.90 -14.48 6.79
CA GLU A 889 22.55 -13.16 7.36
C GLU A 889 21.60 -13.19 8.57
N SER A 890 21.73 -12.24 9.50
CA SER A 890 21.00 -12.18 10.78
C SER A 890 19.50 -11.78 10.70
N THR A 891 18.79 -12.20 9.65
CA THR A 891 17.36 -11.94 9.44
C THR A 891 16.46 -12.53 10.53
N ASP A 892 16.87 -13.62 11.18
CA ASP A 892 16.15 -14.21 12.32
C ASP A 892 16.21 -13.29 13.57
N LEU A 893 17.31 -12.55 13.76
CA LEU A 893 17.51 -11.60 14.84
C LEU A 893 16.67 -10.33 14.59
N CYS A 894 16.55 -9.89 13.33
CA CYS A 894 15.61 -8.84 12.95
C CYS A 894 14.17 -9.24 13.29
N LEU A 895 13.76 -10.46 12.97
CA LEU A 895 12.45 -11.00 13.34
C LEU A 895 12.27 -11.09 14.86
N LYS A 896 13.27 -11.58 15.60
CA LYS A 896 13.26 -11.61 17.07
C LYS A 896 12.99 -10.24 17.65
N ASN A 897 13.69 -9.21 17.17
CA ASN A 897 13.57 -7.83 17.64
C ASN A 897 12.18 -7.25 17.36
N LEU A 898 11.66 -7.41 16.14
CA LEU A 898 10.30 -6.98 15.79
C LEU A 898 9.23 -7.67 16.64
N LEU A 899 9.38 -8.96 16.92
CA LEU A 899 8.42 -9.77 17.68
C LEU A 899 8.59 -9.65 19.21
N ALA A 900 9.63 -8.97 19.69
CA ALA A 900 9.88 -8.69 21.11
C ALA A 900 9.59 -7.23 21.50
N ALA A 901 9.19 -6.39 20.53
CA ALA A 901 8.89 -4.98 20.73
C ALA A 901 7.91 -4.73 21.89
N GLY A 902 8.24 -3.78 22.77
CA GLY A 902 7.43 -3.42 23.94
C GLY A 902 7.73 -4.21 25.22
N VAL A 903 8.67 -5.16 25.20
CA VAL A 903 9.16 -5.89 26.39
C VAL A 903 10.58 -5.42 26.70
N GLU A 904 10.85 -4.92 27.91
CA GLU A 904 12.25 -4.72 28.35
C GLU A 904 12.91 -6.09 28.47
N LEU A 905 13.78 -6.43 27.52
CA LEU A 905 14.61 -7.63 27.59
C LEU A 905 15.72 -7.42 28.62
N SER A 906 15.37 -7.45 29.91
CA SER A 906 16.37 -7.58 30.97
C SER A 906 16.85 -9.04 31.02
N GLY A 907 18.12 -9.28 30.68
CA GLY A 907 18.80 -10.53 31.03
C GLY A 907 18.99 -11.62 29.98
N SER A 908 18.87 -11.37 28.67
CA SER A 908 19.39 -12.35 27.67
C SER A 908 20.91 -12.25 27.57
N PRO A 909 21.69 -13.31 27.87
CA PRO A 909 23.08 -13.38 27.47
C PRO A 909 23.13 -13.71 25.97
N LEU A 910 23.95 -12.99 25.21
CA LEU A 910 24.24 -13.13 23.77
C LEU A 910 23.38 -12.28 22.80
N LEU A 911 23.79 -11.02 22.63
CA LEU A 911 24.31 -10.38 21.39
C LEU A 911 23.89 -8.89 21.28
N PRO A 912 24.81 -7.98 20.88
CA PRO A 912 24.61 -6.54 20.96
C PRO A 912 23.76 -6.00 19.80
N THR A 913 22.50 -5.65 20.05
CA THR A 913 21.79 -4.73 19.14
C THR A 913 22.34 -3.32 19.32
N THR A 914 22.67 -2.60 18.25
CA THR A 914 23.07 -1.18 18.32
C THR A 914 21.91 -0.28 18.80
N ALA A 915 20.66 -0.70 18.54
CA ALA A 915 19.44 -0.14 19.13
C ALA A 915 18.28 -1.18 19.10
N PRO A 916 17.69 -1.57 20.25
CA PRO A 916 16.56 -2.49 20.27
C PRO A 916 15.30 -1.84 19.69
N PHE A 917 14.50 -2.60 18.96
CA PHE A 917 13.21 -2.14 18.42
C PHE A 917 12.15 -2.10 19.54
N ARG A 918 11.63 -0.90 19.87
CA ARG A 918 10.81 -0.70 21.08
C ARG A 918 9.31 -0.60 20.81
N THR A 919 8.92 -0.11 19.65
CA THR A 919 7.51 0.21 19.37
C THR A 919 6.73 -1.02 18.87
N PRO A 920 5.73 -1.55 19.60
CA PRO A 920 4.97 -2.72 19.16
C PRO A 920 4.00 -2.42 18.00
N PHE A 921 3.62 -3.48 17.27
CA PHE A 921 2.53 -3.45 16.29
C PHE A 921 1.18 -3.07 16.94
N ARG A 922 0.36 -2.29 16.25
CA ARG A 922 -1.01 -1.91 16.65
C ARG A 922 -1.90 -3.13 16.58
N THR A 923 -2.71 -3.32 17.62
CA THR A 923 -3.62 -4.46 17.71
C THR A 923 -4.69 -4.47 16.62
N GLU A 924 -5.15 -3.30 16.22
CA GLU A 924 -6.20 -3.03 15.25
C GLU A 924 -5.70 -2.91 13.81
N ALA A 925 -4.37 -2.88 13.61
CA ALA A 925 -3.79 -2.76 12.29
C ALA A 925 -3.63 -4.13 11.61
N LYS A 926 -3.68 -4.12 10.27
CA LYS A 926 -3.07 -5.18 9.46
C LYS A 926 -1.56 -5.09 9.64
N LYS A 927 -0.93 -6.18 10.08
CA LYS A 927 0.49 -6.23 10.45
C LYS A 927 1.23 -7.05 9.40
N VAL A 928 2.22 -6.44 8.75
CA VAL A 928 3.00 -7.08 7.70
C VAL A 928 4.49 -6.91 8.02
N ILE A 929 5.24 -8.00 7.93
CA ILE A 929 6.71 -7.99 7.88
C ILE A 929 7.10 -8.39 6.46
N LEU A 930 7.81 -7.51 5.77
CA LEU A 930 8.33 -7.73 4.43
C LEU A 930 9.83 -7.98 4.51
N MET A 931 10.25 -9.19 4.19
CA MET A 931 11.65 -9.60 4.17
C MET A 931 12.17 -9.61 2.73
N ILE A 932 13.25 -8.89 2.46
CA ILE A 932 13.86 -8.77 1.14
C ILE A 932 15.32 -9.17 1.26
N THR A 933 15.73 -10.29 0.65
CA THR A 933 17.08 -10.88 0.82
C THR A 933 17.43 -11.89 -0.28
N ASP A 934 18.72 -12.09 -0.54
CA ASP A 934 19.26 -13.20 -1.35
C ASP A 934 19.93 -14.31 -0.51
N ALA A 935 19.88 -14.19 0.82
CA ALA A 935 20.66 -14.97 1.76
C ALA A 935 19.82 -15.84 2.72
N LEU A 936 20.43 -16.92 3.21
CA LEU A 936 19.89 -17.76 4.28
C LEU A 936 19.98 -17.05 5.64
N PRO A 937 19.07 -17.33 6.61
CA PRO A 937 19.17 -16.78 7.96
C PRO A 937 20.40 -17.33 8.72
N SER A 938 21.00 -16.48 9.57
CA SER A 938 22.11 -16.76 10.49
C SER A 938 21.73 -16.35 11.91
N GLY A 939 22.15 -17.14 12.90
CA GLY A 939 21.67 -17.02 14.28
C GLY A 939 22.53 -16.26 15.28
N GLY A 940 23.33 -15.25 14.93
CA GLY A 940 24.26 -14.70 15.94
C GLY A 940 25.48 -15.60 16.19
N ASN A 941 25.60 -16.67 15.39
CA ASN A 941 26.72 -17.55 15.28
C ASN A 941 26.83 -17.95 13.79
N ASP A 942 27.76 -17.35 13.03
CA ASP A 942 27.97 -17.32 11.57
C ASP A 942 28.06 -18.69 10.84
N ILE A 943 27.39 -19.73 11.32
CA ILE A 943 27.47 -21.09 10.80
C ILE A 943 26.08 -21.63 10.53
N PHE A 944 25.60 -21.37 9.31
CA PHE A 944 24.53 -22.16 8.70
C PHE A 944 25.12 -23.50 8.23
N ILE A 945 24.80 -24.60 8.92
CA ILE A 945 25.23 -25.96 8.51
C ILE A 945 24.12 -26.63 7.70
N GLU A 946 24.22 -26.63 6.38
CA GLU A 946 23.37 -27.50 5.57
C GLU A 946 23.80 -28.96 5.76
N ASP A 947 22.99 -29.78 6.42
CA ASP A 947 23.22 -31.22 6.45
C ASP A 947 21.91 -31.99 6.30
N GLU A 948 21.74 -32.56 5.12
CA GLU A 948 20.67 -33.45 4.69
C GLU A 948 20.55 -34.71 5.57
N ASN A 949 21.62 -35.05 6.30
CA ASN A 949 21.77 -36.24 7.14
C ASN A 949 21.74 -35.96 8.65
N LEU A 950 21.77 -34.70 9.08
CA LEU A 950 21.74 -34.37 10.51
C LEU A 950 20.36 -34.64 11.12
N VAL A 951 20.41 -35.15 12.35
CA VAL A 951 19.28 -35.69 13.12
C VAL A 951 18.39 -34.56 13.70
N MET A 952 18.74 -33.29 13.46
CA MET A 952 18.05 -32.08 13.94
C MET A 952 18.19 -30.96 12.89
N PRO A 953 17.16 -30.14 12.61
CA PRO A 953 17.34 -28.90 11.86
C PRO A 953 18.38 -28.00 12.56
N THR A 954 19.08 -27.15 11.81
CA THR A 954 20.00 -26.15 12.40
C THR A 954 19.23 -25.20 13.32
N SER A 955 19.93 -24.52 14.23
CA SER A 955 19.32 -23.50 15.09
C SER A 955 18.54 -22.45 14.30
N ASP A 956 18.98 -22.16 13.08
CA ASP A 956 18.56 -20.98 12.32
C ASP A 956 17.31 -21.30 11.48
N GLU A 957 17.25 -22.49 10.85
CA GLU A 957 16.00 -23.02 10.29
C GLU A 957 14.90 -23.11 11.37
N TYR A 958 15.25 -23.57 12.58
CA TYR A 958 14.32 -23.68 13.70
C TYR A 958 13.81 -22.31 14.18
N ARG A 959 14.70 -21.31 14.26
CA ARG A 959 14.34 -19.95 14.68
C ARG A 959 13.45 -19.26 13.65
N ALA A 960 13.75 -19.38 12.37
CA ALA A 960 12.92 -18.87 11.29
C ALA A 960 11.47 -19.39 11.41
N HIS A 961 11.29 -20.72 11.50
CA HIS A 961 9.98 -21.34 11.69
C HIS A 961 9.29 -20.93 13.01
N ARG A 962 10.04 -20.80 14.11
CA ARG A 962 9.51 -20.35 15.41
C ARG A 962 9.00 -18.91 15.33
N TYR A 963 9.75 -18.00 14.74
CA TYR A 963 9.37 -16.60 14.58
C TYR A 963 8.18 -16.46 13.64
N ALA A 964 8.09 -17.27 12.59
CA ALA A 964 6.91 -17.34 11.72
C ALA A 964 5.65 -17.74 12.49
N LYS A 965 5.70 -18.81 13.30
CA LYS A 965 4.58 -19.22 14.16
C LYS A 965 4.21 -18.15 15.19
N LYS A 966 5.21 -17.49 15.79
CA LYS A 966 4.97 -16.40 16.74
C LYS A 966 4.31 -15.20 16.05
N ALA A 967 4.77 -14.83 14.86
CA ALA A 967 4.15 -13.78 14.05
C ALA A 967 2.70 -14.12 13.71
N ALA A 968 2.43 -15.34 13.22
CA ALA A 968 1.09 -15.82 12.91
C ALA A 968 0.15 -15.79 14.13
N ALA A 969 0.62 -16.23 15.30
CA ALA A 969 -0.14 -16.17 16.55
C ALA A 969 -0.47 -14.73 16.99
N LEU A 970 0.35 -13.75 16.61
CA LEU A 970 0.12 -12.32 16.83
C LEU A 970 -0.69 -11.65 15.70
N GLY A 971 -1.11 -12.41 14.69
CA GLY A 971 -1.79 -11.92 13.50
C GLY A 971 -0.89 -11.07 12.59
N ILE A 972 0.41 -11.34 12.59
CA ILE A 972 1.43 -10.67 11.77
C ILE A 972 1.78 -11.56 10.58
N GLN A 973 1.54 -11.06 9.37
CA GLN A 973 1.86 -11.74 8.13
C GLN A 973 3.32 -11.48 7.76
N ILE A 974 4.09 -12.54 7.51
CA ILE A 974 5.43 -12.43 6.95
C ILE A 974 5.35 -12.75 5.46
N ALA A 975 5.99 -11.91 4.64
CA ALA A 975 6.11 -12.11 3.20
C ALA A 975 7.56 -11.90 2.78
N CYS A 976 8.01 -12.67 1.80
CA CYS A 976 9.39 -12.64 1.36
C CYS A 976 9.52 -12.33 -0.15
N VAL A 977 10.39 -11.37 -0.46
CA VAL A 977 10.88 -11.08 -1.81
C VAL A 977 12.31 -11.58 -1.87
N ALA A 978 12.54 -12.65 -2.62
CA ALA A 978 13.85 -13.26 -2.73
C ALA A 978 14.52 -12.86 -4.03
N VAL A 979 15.74 -12.34 -3.94
CA VAL A 979 16.50 -11.86 -5.10
C VAL A 979 17.38 -12.98 -5.63
N GLU A 980 17.38 -13.21 -6.95
CA GLU A 980 18.25 -14.19 -7.59
C GLU A 980 19.71 -13.82 -7.35
N GLY A 981 20.47 -14.78 -6.83
CA GLY A 981 21.79 -14.53 -6.24
C GLY A 981 21.95 -15.40 -5.00
N GLY A 982 23.19 -15.56 -4.52
CA GLY A 982 23.44 -16.25 -3.25
C GLY A 982 22.91 -17.69 -3.16
N ALA A 983 22.03 -17.94 -2.19
CA ALA A 983 21.50 -19.27 -1.84
C ALA A 983 20.18 -19.63 -2.54
N LEU A 984 19.67 -18.74 -3.41
CA LEU A 984 18.42 -18.94 -4.13
C LEU A 984 18.47 -20.19 -5.04
N GLY A 985 17.40 -21.00 -5.02
CA GLY A 985 17.33 -22.27 -5.76
C GLY A 985 17.96 -23.46 -5.04
N THR A 986 18.49 -23.27 -3.83
CA THR A 986 18.82 -24.40 -2.95
C THR A 986 17.56 -24.93 -2.28
N PRO A 987 17.44 -26.26 -2.08
CA PRO A 987 16.33 -26.82 -1.32
C PRO A 987 16.22 -26.25 0.10
N ALA A 988 17.32 -25.77 0.71
CA ALA A 988 17.30 -25.15 2.04
C ALA A 988 16.64 -23.78 2.05
N PHE A 989 16.99 -22.93 1.09
CA PHE A 989 16.44 -21.59 0.98
C PHE A 989 14.93 -21.63 0.70
N GLU A 990 14.49 -22.43 -0.27
CA GLU A 990 13.07 -22.59 -0.60
C GLU A 990 12.26 -23.08 0.61
N ARG A 991 12.80 -24.04 1.39
CA ARG A 991 12.17 -24.54 2.62
C ARG A 991 12.00 -23.48 3.69
N ILE A 992 13.00 -22.62 3.91
CA ILE A 992 12.94 -21.56 4.93
C ILE A 992 11.91 -20.49 4.55
N MET A 993 11.83 -20.14 3.27
CA MET A 993 10.85 -19.18 2.78
C MET A 993 9.42 -19.71 2.89
N GLU A 994 9.21 -21.02 2.71
CA GLU A 994 7.94 -21.68 3.02
C GLU A 994 7.59 -21.62 4.52
N ASP A 995 8.58 -21.78 5.41
CA ASP A 995 8.38 -21.74 6.85
C ASP A 995 7.96 -20.36 7.36
N TYR A 996 8.49 -19.26 6.79
CA TYR A 996 8.04 -17.90 7.10
C TYR A 996 6.56 -17.66 6.83
N TYR A 997 5.96 -18.46 5.94
CA TYR A 997 4.56 -18.35 5.54
C TYR A 997 3.61 -19.26 6.36
N ALA A 998 4.11 -20.21 7.14
CA ALA A 998 3.29 -21.24 7.79
C ALA A 998 2.27 -20.67 8.80
N GLY A 999 0.99 -20.58 8.40
CA GLY A 999 -0.12 -20.20 9.29
C GLY A 999 -1.19 -19.28 8.69
N PHE A 1000 -1.01 -18.76 7.48
CA PHE A 1000 -2.01 -17.94 6.78
C PHE A 1000 -2.69 -18.75 5.67
N THR A 1001 -4.02 -18.68 5.58
CA THR A 1001 -4.77 -19.30 4.48
C THR A 1001 -4.68 -18.39 3.25
N THR A 1002 -4.05 -18.85 2.17
CA THR A 1002 -4.15 -18.18 0.86
C THR A 1002 -5.59 -18.23 0.35
N PRO A 1003 -6.12 -17.14 -0.23
CA PRO A 1003 -7.35 -17.19 -1.00
C PRO A 1003 -7.26 -18.21 -2.16
N PRO A 1004 -8.37 -18.85 -2.56
CA PRO A 1004 -8.37 -19.82 -3.66
C PRO A 1004 -7.80 -19.22 -4.96
N GLY A 1005 -6.78 -19.86 -5.54
CA GLY A 1005 -6.15 -19.43 -6.79
C GLY A 1005 -4.96 -18.48 -6.64
N LYS A 1006 -4.48 -18.20 -5.42
CA LYS A 1006 -3.25 -17.44 -5.17
C LYS A 1006 -2.19 -18.29 -4.45
N THR A 1007 -0.95 -18.15 -4.89
CA THR A 1007 0.25 -18.88 -4.40
C THR A 1007 0.78 -18.24 -3.10
N PRO A 1008 1.47 -18.97 -2.21
CA PRO A 1008 2.23 -18.36 -1.10
C PRO A 1008 3.09 -17.18 -1.58
N ILE A 1009 3.22 -16.12 -0.77
CA ILE A 1009 3.95 -14.89 -1.16
C ILE A 1009 5.45 -15.06 -0.90
N TYR A 1010 6.03 -15.99 -1.65
CA TYR A 1010 7.44 -16.04 -1.98
C TYR A 1010 7.54 -15.54 -3.41
N ILE A 1011 8.05 -14.33 -3.60
CA ILE A 1011 8.23 -13.74 -4.93
C ILE A 1011 9.71 -13.73 -5.22
N THR A 1012 10.11 -14.45 -6.26
CA THR A 1012 11.48 -14.39 -6.78
C THR A 1012 11.61 -13.24 -7.76
N VAL A 1013 12.68 -12.45 -7.62
CA VAL A 1013 13.03 -11.39 -8.56
C VAL A 1013 14.45 -11.58 -9.06
N PRO A 1014 14.76 -11.25 -10.33
CA PRO A 1014 16.10 -11.42 -10.90
C PRO A 1014 17.16 -10.61 -10.16
N SER A 1015 18.43 -11.00 -10.32
CA SER A 1015 19.59 -10.43 -9.60
C SER A 1015 19.79 -8.95 -9.85
N ASN A 1016 19.31 -8.46 -10.99
CA ASN A 1016 19.32 -7.05 -11.38
C ASN A 1016 18.17 -6.23 -10.75
N GLY A 1017 17.43 -6.81 -9.80
CA GLY A 1017 16.40 -6.14 -9.02
C GLY A 1017 15.12 -5.76 -9.79
N ILE A 1018 15.04 -6.09 -11.08
CA ILE A 1018 13.88 -5.75 -11.92
C ILE A 1018 12.64 -6.44 -11.35
N GLY A 1019 11.63 -5.64 -10.98
CA GLY A 1019 10.38 -6.15 -10.42
C GLY A 1019 10.36 -6.26 -8.89
N ALA A 1020 11.45 -5.95 -8.18
CA ALA A 1020 11.49 -5.94 -6.71
C ALA A 1020 10.39 -5.05 -6.10
N ALA A 1021 10.26 -3.81 -6.58
CA ALA A 1021 9.20 -2.90 -6.15
C ALA A 1021 7.79 -3.43 -6.47
N SER A 1022 7.61 -4.05 -7.64
CA SER A 1022 6.34 -4.68 -8.02
C SER A 1022 6.01 -5.86 -7.11
N ALA A 1023 7.00 -6.66 -6.70
CA ALA A 1023 6.82 -7.74 -5.74
C ALA A 1023 6.38 -7.21 -4.36
N VAL A 1024 6.99 -6.12 -3.87
CA VAL A 1024 6.55 -5.44 -2.63
C VAL A 1024 5.08 -5.02 -2.72
N LEU A 1025 4.68 -4.46 -3.85
CA LEU A 1025 3.31 -4.02 -4.09
C LEU A 1025 2.33 -5.19 -4.17
N ASP A 1026 2.69 -6.26 -4.87
CA ASP A 1026 1.90 -7.47 -4.97
C ASP A 1026 1.70 -8.09 -3.58
N VAL A 1027 2.72 -8.06 -2.71
CA VAL A 1027 2.58 -8.49 -1.31
C VAL A 1027 1.54 -7.66 -0.57
N ILE A 1028 1.60 -6.32 -0.70
CA ILE A 1028 0.68 -5.39 -0.04
C ILE A 1028 -0.75 -5.63 -0.52
N GLU A 1029 -0.94 -5.78 -1.83
CA GLU A 1029 -2.25 -6.04 -2.45
C GLU A 1029 -2.80 -7.43 -2.10
N GLN A 1030 -1.95 -8.46 -2.03
CA GLN A 1030 -2.35 -9.82 -1.63
C GLN A 1030 -2.59 -9.96 -0.12
N SER A 1031 -2.06 -9.03 0.68
CA SER A 1031 -2.31 -8.97 2.12
C SER A 1031 -3.68 -8.35 2.45
N ALA A 1032 -4.39 -7.83 1.44
CA ALA A 1032 -5.80 -7.41 1.56
C ALA A 1032 -6.75 -8.62 1.67
N PRO A 1033 -7.84 -8.50 2.44
CA PRO A 1033 -8.74 -9.61 2.78
C PRO A 1033 -9.50 -10.21 1.60
#